data_AF-A0A1V5UJ88-F1
#
_entry.id   AF-A0A1V5UJ88-F1
#
_cell.length_a   1.000
_cell.length_b   1.000
_cell.length_c   1.000
_cell.angle_alpha   90.00
_cell.angle_beta   90.00
_cell.angle_gamma   90.00
#
_symmetry.space_group_name_H-M   'P 1'
#
loop_
_entity.id
_entity.type
_entity.pdbx_description
1 polymer ?
#
loop_
_entity_poly.entity_id
_entity_poly.type
_entity_poly.pdbx_seq_one_letter_code
_entity_poly.pdbx_strand_id
1 'polypeptide(L)'
;MNHSTQFEKIGGSFQPVVRKAADLDSLLELAPALWSVTSISIEAIAMDKAFLTFMDDDGNGKIRVDEVKRAIAWLQARLKNLDGAEKGSSTLNFSDLNPEDPEAMEILASARLAMCNAGKDHPENISLENIRNREKIIAAGLSNGDGVIPLALIEDPGLLAFAKAVIDTCGTVKDSSGLDGLNAEALEKFTAGAKAFLQWLDEPLAHPGIMPFGASTREFYNAFSAIASAMDDYFKFCGALRFSGPGVPASVLPDMMNAEAINLYLAKAPVAAPSADGVLSLKADMNPLWRDKILACFAKTAPGAVSVSEENWASLRKTFAPYADWLQRKPGTLFDNVDEALLRDGFRNDFPGKIRAMIENDLAHAGEIEYFTKVEKLILYQANLFEFLNNYASLRLLFNPALPSSLQVGTLVMDGRCFRLATRVVSIPEHKMIAERSNICIMYVDLQTGARENLRKQQVAVAVTSGDMYNLFVGKSGVFFTQDETVWDAKVVDYIQQPVSFSEALRMPFYRFGIFFGKQIDKFFSARSKEFEQGIDKTLTQAQQFDPKAAAAPRQAPAVSGSMMLMGGGVGLAALGSAFAFIAQSLHKVSLWNVLAVFLGILLLFGGPMVAISLVKLYRRNIAVFLEAGGLALNKRMRLSRAMGLIFTEQPGIPGKNLSLKVDVVREFLKKELELHKKEIEKETSFLKRLLYWFFCLAAGTAIGLALWYFFLR
;
A
#
# COMPACT_ATOMS: atom_id res chain seq x y z
N MET A 1 6.71 42.17 17.74
CA MET A 1 5.39 42.39 18.36
C MET A 1 5.07 41.17 19.22
N ASN A 2 4.80 41.35 20.51
CA ASN A 2 4.41 40.24 21.41
C ASN A 2 3.04 39.71 20.99
N HIS A 3 3.02 38.68 20.14
CA HIS A 3 1.79 37.94 19.86
C HIS A 3 1.44 37.15 21.11
N SER A 4 0.33 37.53 21.76
CA SER A 4 -0.16 36.82 22.94
C SER A 4 -0.73 35.48 22.50
N THR A 5 -0.05 34.38 22.84
CA THR A 5 -0.54 33.02 22.58
C THR A 5 -1.84 32.78 23.34
N GLN A 6 -2.91 32.49 22.61
CA GLN A 6 -4.20 32.19 23.21
C GLN A 6 -4.31 30.69 23.50
N PHE A 7 -4.96 30.36 24.62
CA PHE A 7 -5.23 28.99 25.01
C PHE A 7 -6.74 28.79 25.21
N GLU A 8 -7.23 27.63 24.78
CA GLU A 8 -8.61 27.22 25.03
C GLU A 8 -8.69 25.86 25.73
N LYS A 9 -9.81 25.61 26.41
CA LYS A 9 -9.98 24.40 27.21
C LYS A 9 -10.53 23.26 26.33
N ILE A 10 -9.67 22.32 25.98
CA ILE A 10 -9.98 21.13 25.15
C ILE A 10 -9.60 19.88 25.94
N GLY A 11 -10.46 18.84 25.92
CA GLY A 11 -10.13 17.56 26.55
C GLY A 11 -9.89 17.63 28.07
N GLY A 12 -10.31 18.72 28.74
CA GLY A 12 -10.07 18.97 30.16
C GLY A 12 -8.75 19.70 30.47
N SER A 13 -7.99 20.11 29.47
CA SER A 13 -6.70 20.82 29.57
C SER A 13 -6.69 22.11 28.76
N PHE A 14 -5.83 23.08 29.09
CA PHE A 14 -5.59 24.25 28.25
C PHE A 14 -4.61 23.90 27.12
N GLN A 15 -4.99 24.20 25.88
CA GLN A 15 -4.25 23.89 24.65
C GLN A 15 -4.16 25.15 23.78
N PRO A 16 -3.08 25.32 22.99
CA PRO A 16 -2.91 26.49 22.15
C PRO A 16 -4.00 26.56 21.07
N VAL A 17 -4.45 27.77 20.75
CA VAL A 17 -5.40 28.01 19.66
C VAL A 17 -4.64 28.08 18.34
N VAL A 18 -5.12 27.36 17.32
CA VAL A 18 -4.56 27.37 15.96
C VAL A 18 -5.71 27.54 14.95
N ARG A 19 -6.00 28.79 14.54
CA ARG A 19 -7.13 29.11 13.66
C ARG A 19 -6.76 30.00 12.48
N LYS A 20 -5.72 30.81 12.63
CA LYS A 20 -5.28 31.81 11.65
C LYS A 20 -3.76 31.83 11.56
N ALA A 21 -3.22 32.37 10.49
CA ALA A 21 -1.80 32.45 10.17
C ALA A 21 -0.99 33.10 11.29
N ALA A 22 -1.52 34.15 11.92
CA ALA A 22 -0.88 34.82 13.06
C ALA A 22 -0.68 33.91 14.29
N ASP A 23 -1.43 32.80 14.39
CA ASP A 23 -1.26 31.83 15.48
C ASP A 23 -0.02 30.94 15.25
N LEU A 24 0.48 30.82 14.00
CA LEU A 24 1.65 30.00 13.67
C LEU A 24 2.94 30.58 14.28
N ASP A 25 3.11 31.91 14.25
CA ASP A 25 4.24 32.60 14.90
C ASP A 25 4.30 32.28 16.39
N SER A 26 3.12 32.23 17.04
CA SER A 26 3.03 31.89 18.46
C SER A 26 3.47 30.45 18.75
N LEU A 27 3.26 29.52 17.81
CA LEU A 27 3.68 28.12 17.97
C LEU A 27 5.20 27.96 17.85
N LEU A 28 5.88 28.76 17.01
CA LEU A 28 7.34 28.70 16.86
C LEU A 28 8.06 28.97 18.18
N GLU A 29 7.57 29.92 18.97
CA GLU A 29 8.12 30.27 20.29
C GLU A 29 7.58 29.37 21.42
N LEU A 30 6.51 28.60 21.17
CA LEU A 30 5.85 27.82 22.20
C LEU A 30 6.73 26.67 22.72
N ALA A 31 6.96 26.62 24.03
CA ALA A 31 7.72 25.55 24.66
C ALA A 31 7.08 24.17 24.41
N PRO A 32 7.85 23.12 24.04
CA PRO A 32 7.29 21.81 23.71
C PRO A 32 6.36 21.19 24.76
N ALA A 33 6.56 21.48 26.05
CA ALA A 33 5.69 21.02 27.15
C ALA A 33 4.25 21.59 27.12
N LEU A 34 4.03 22.67 26.36
CA LEU A 34 2.74 23.31 26.17
C LEU A 34 1.96 22.76 24.97
N TRP A 35 2.61 22.00 24.09
CA TRP A 35 1.95 21.28 23.00
C TRP A 35 1.15 20.10 23.56
N SER A 36 0.10 19.70 22.85
CA SER A 36 -0.72 18.54 23.27
C SER A 36 0.03 17.22 23.01
N VAL A 37 0.61 17.09 21.82
CA VAL A 37 1.45 15.96 21.38
C VAL A 37 2.88 16.45 21.19
N THR A 38 3.88 15.67 21.61
CA THR A 38 5.32 15.95 21.42
C THR A 38 5.97 15.12 20.34
N SER A 39 5.39 13.97 20.03
CA SER A 39 5.81 13.08 18.95
C SER A 39 4.62 12.24 18.50
N ILE A 40 4.51 11.98 17.20
CA ILE A 40 3.50 11.07 16.63
C ILE A 40 4.15 10.20 15.57
N SER A 41 3.83 8.90 15.55
CA SER A 41 4.20 8.04 14.43
C SER A 41 3.42 8.42 13.17
N ILE A 42 4.08 8.41 12.00
CA ILE A 42 3.40 8.66 10.71
C ILE A 42 2.30 7.64 10.40
N GLU A 43 2.34 6.45 11.02
CA GLU A 43 1.30 5.42 10.85
C GLU A 43 0.07 5.64 11.74
N ALA A 44 0.19 6.50 12.76
CA ALA A 44 -0.84 6.73 13.77
C ALA A 44 -1.87 7.79 13.36
N ILE A 45 -1.61 8.52 12.27
CA ILE A 45 -2.46 9.61 11.78
C ILE A 45 -2.89 9.34 10.33
N ALA A 46 -4.18 9.47 10.06
CA ALA A 46 -4.79 9.25 8.76
C ALA A 46 -4.78 10.55 7.95
N MET A 47 -3.62 10.89 7.37
CA MET A 47 -3.45 12.03 6.45
C MET A 47 -2.69 11.60 5.19
N ASP A 48 -2.52 12.53 4.25
CA ASP A 48 -1.73 12.31 3.05
C ASP A 48 -0.31 11.83 3.40
N LYS A 49 0.10 10.69 2.84
CA LYS A 49 1.39 10.06 3.17
C LYS A 49 2.58 10.92 2.76
N ALA A 50 2.52 11.57 1.60
CA ALA A 50 3.62 12.42 1.13
C ALA A 50 3.77 13.64 2.05
N PHE A 51 2.66 14.22 2.53
CA PHE A 51 2.68 15.28 3.54
C PHE A 51 3.40 14.82 4.81
N LEU A 52 3.04 13.65 5.36
CA LEU A 52 3.67 13.12 6.57
C LEU A 52 5.16 12.82 6.36
N THR A 53 5.55 12.30 5.20
CA THR A 53 6.96 12.09 4.83
C THR A 53 7.72 13.42 4.74
N PHE A 54 7.10 14.49 4.24
CA PHE A 54 7.74 15.81 4.24
C PHE A 54 7.84 16.45 5.63
N MET A 55 6.98 16.05 6.57
CA MET A 55 7.03 16.50 7.97
C MET A 55 8.07 15.74 8.79
N ASP A 56 8.33 14.47 8.48
CA ASP A 56 9.37 13.60 9.07
C ASP A 56 10.71 13.85 8.36
N ASP A 57 11.35 14.99 8.67
CA ASP A 57 12.50 15.47 7.90
C ASP A 57 13.81 14.70 8.14
N ASP A 58 13.86 13.90 9.21
CA ASP A 58 14.97 12.98 9.52
C ASP A 58 14.69 11.52 9.10
N GLY A 59 13.48 11.23 8.61
CA GLY A 59 13.07 9.92 8.08
C GLY A 59 12.95 8.81 9.14
N ASN A 60 12.77 9.14 10.42
CA ASN A 60 12.70 8.15 11.50
C ASN A 60 11.31 7.50 11.66
N GLY A 61 10.31 7.93 10.90
CA GLY A 61 8.92 7.49 10.97
C GLY A 61 8.11 8.15 12.08
N LYS A 62 8.61 9.24 12.67
CA LYS A 62 7.91 9.99 13.73
C LYS A 62 8.17 11.48 13.61
N ILE A 63 7.09 12.24 13.73
CA ILE A 63 7.11 13.70 13.65
C ILE A 63 7.15 14.30 15.07
N ARG A 64 8.21 15.04 15.38
CA ARG A 64 8.45 15.74 16.65
C ARG A 64 8.15 17.23 16.55
N VAL A 65 8.01 17.89 17.70
CA VAL A 65 7.68 19.33 17.78
C VAL A 65 8.67 20.21 17.01
N ASP A 66 9.96 19.88 17.05
CA ASP A 66 10.99 20.65 16.35
C ASP A 66 10.87 20.54 14.82
N GLU A 67 10.51 19.37 14.30
CA GLU A 67 10.19 19.17 12.87
C GLU A 67 8.95 19.97 12.46
N VAL A 68 7.90 19.94 13.29
CA VAL A 68 6.69 20.74 13.04
C VAL A 68 7.01 22.24 13.01
N LYS A 69 7.87 22.72 13.92
CA LYS A 69 8.33 24.12 13.91
C LYS A 69 9.11 24.45 12.65
N ARG A 70 10.02 23.57 12.20
CA ARG A 70 10.74 23.75 10.94
C ARG A 70 9.80 23.78 9.74
N ALA A 71 8.77 22.93 9.72
CA ALA A 71 7.75 22.92 8.67
C ALA A 71 6.93 24.22 8.63
N ILE A 72 6.51 24.74 9.80
CA ILE A 72 5.84 26.03 9.92
C ILE A 72 6.75 27.16 9.39
N ALA A 73 7.98 27.24 9.88
CA ALA A 73 8.94 28.27 9.48
C ALA A 73 9.23 28.22 7.97
N TRP A 74 9.37 27.02 7.40
CA TRP A 74 9.56 26.82 5.97
C TRP A 74 8.35 27.32 5.18
N LEU A 75 7.12 26.97 5.58
CA LEU A 75 5.91 27.46 4.90
C LEU A 75 5.81 29.00 4.93
N GLN A 76 6.03 29.60 6.10
CA GLN A 76 5.96 31.06 6.28
C GLN A 76 7.02 31.82 5.48
N ALA A 77 8.20 31.23 5.27
CA ALA A 77 9.25 31.84 4.47
C ALA A 77 8.92 31.83 2.97
N ARG A 78 8.20 30.80 2.47
CA ARG A 78 7.87 30.64 1.04
C ARG A 78 6.61 31.40 0.60
N LEU A 79 5.70 31.70 1.51
CA LEU A 79 4.42 32.37 1.21
C LEU A 79 4.37 33.74 1.86
N LYS A 80 4.09 34.78 1.07
CA LYS A 80 3.75 36.11 1.61
C LYS A 80 2.29 36.20 2.05
N ASN A 81 1.42 35.33 1.51
CA ASN A 81 0.01 35.21 1.87
C ASN A 81 -0.31 33.78 2.30
N LEU A 82 -0.84 33.62 3.52
CA LEU A 82 -1.17 32.33 4.12
C LEU A 82 -2.68 32.01 4.09
N ASP A 83 -3.51 32.83 3.41
CA ASP A 83 -4.95 32.58 3.26
C ASP A 83 -5.27 31.20 2.67
N GLY A 84 -4.45 30.76 1.71
CA GLY A 84 -4.56 29.41 1.14
C GLY A 84 -4.36 28.32 2.20
N ALA A 85 -3.43 28.54 3.14
CA ALA A 85 -3.12 27.61 4.21
C ALA A 85 -4.22 27.59 5.28
N GLU A 86 -4.74 28.75 5.66
CA GLU A 86 -5.87 28.85 6.61
C GLU A 86 -7.12 28.12 6.10
N LYS A 87 -7.35 28.17 4.78
CA LYS A 87 -8.49 27.50 4.13
C LYS A 87 -8.26 26.01 3.84
N GLY A 88 -7.03 25.51 4.02
CA GLY A 88 -6.67 24.15 3.59
C GLY A 88 -6.79 23.95 2.07
N SER A 89 -6.44 24.97 1.28
CA SER A 89 -6.55 24.92 -0.17
C SER A 89 -5.53 23.95 -0.77
N SER A 90 -6.00 23.03 -1.62
CA SER A 90 -5.15 22.18 -2.47
C SER A 90 -4.69 22.88 -3.76
N THR A 91 -4.96 24.18 -3.90
CA THR A 91 -4.52 25.02 -5.03
C THR A 91 -3.64 26.16 -4.53
N LEU A 92 -2.44 26.25 -5.09
CA LEU A 92 -1.46 27.31 -4.84
C LEU A 92 -1.60 28.39 -5.91
N ASN A 93 -1.89 29.63 -5.50
CA ASN A 93 -1.84 30.77 -6.42
C ASN A 93 -0.42 31.31 -6.48
N PHE A 94 0.03 31.64 -7.69
CA PHE A 94 1.38 32.16 -7.91
C PHE A 94 1.60 33.53 -7.28
N SER A 95 0.51 34.29 -7.10
CA SER A 95 0.53 35.56 -6.39
C SER A 95 0.77 35.43 -4.89
N ASP A 96 0.65 34.24 -4.29
CA ASP A 96 0.79 34.03 -2.84
C ASP A 96 2.24 33.74 -2.42
N LEU A 97 3.12 33.39 -3.37
CA LEU A 97 4.54 33.15 -3.10
C LEU A 97 5.28 34.43 -2.74
N ASN A 98 6.29 34.28 -1.88
CA ASN A 98 7.16 35.36 -1.43
C ASN A 98 8.24 35.66 -2.48
N PRO A 99 8.22 36.83 -3.15
CA PRO A 99 9.21 37.16 -4.17
C PRO A 99 10.60 37.47 -3.61
N GLU A 100 10.73 37.67 -2.30
CA GLU A 100 12.01 37.97 -1.63
C GLU A 100 12.79 36.69 -1.26
N ASP A 101 12.15 35.52 -1.30
CA ASP A 101 12.79 34.25 -0.98
C ASP A 101 13.24 33.51 -2.27
N PRO A 102 14.54 33.17 -2.42
CA PRO A 102 15.04 32.52 -3.62
C PRO A 102 14.38 31.15 -3.90
N GLU A 103 14.16 30.32 -2.86
CA GLU A 103 13.56 28.99 -3.06
C GLU A 103 12.07 29.13 -3.46
N ALA A 104 11.36 30.16 -3.00
CA ALA A 104 10.01 30.45 -3.46
C ALA A 104 9.97 30.82 -4.95
N MET A 105 10.98 31.53 -5.46
CA MET A 105 11.07 31.85 -6.89
C MET A 105 11.38 30.63 -7.76
N GLU A 106 12.21 29.70 -7.29
CA GLU A 106 12.44 28.39 -7.94
C GLU A 106 11.15 27.55 -7.95
N ILE A 107 10.42 27.50 -6.84
CA ILE A 107 9.11 26.83 -6.76
C ILE A 107 8.12 27.48 -7.75
N LEU A 108 8.11 28.81 -7.90
CA LEU A 108 7.26 29.50 -8.85
C LEU A 108 7.63 29.15 -10.31
N ALA A 109 8.91 29.18 -10.66
CA ALA A 109 9.39 28.81 -12.00
C ALA A 109 8.99 27.37 -12.34
N SER A 110 9.28 26.44 -11.43
CA SER A 110 8.91 25.02 -11.51
C SER A 110 7.40 24.79 -11.64
N ALA A 111 6.57 25.50 -10.85
CA ALA A 111 5.12 25.39 -10.93
C ALA A 111 4.56 25.94 -12.25
N ARG A 112 5.17 27.00 -12.81
CA ARG A 112 4.82 27.51 -14.14
C ARG A 112 5.19 26.51 -15.22
N LEU A 113 6.42 25.97 -15.18
CA LEU A 113 6.87 24.94 -16.12
C LEU A 113 5.92 23.75 -16.12
N ALA A 114 5.56 23.22 -14.95
CA ALA A 114 4.64 22.10 -14.83
C ALA A 114 3.28 22.37 -15.52
N MET A 115 2.74 23.58 -15.36
CA MET A 115 1.46 23.97 -15.96
C MET A 115 1.55 24.28 -17.45
N CYS A 116 2.63 24.92 -17.91
CA CYS A 116 2.92 25.12 -19.33
C CYS A 116 3.06 23.77 -20.04
N ASN A 117 3.83 22.85 -19.44
CA ASN A 117 3.96 21.49 -19.92
C ASN A 117 2.61 20.74 -19.95
N ALA A 118 1.68 21.04 -19.04
CA ALA A 118 0.32 20.50 -19.08
C ALA A 118 -0.61 21.18 -20.12
N GLY A 119 -0.08 22.07 -20.97
CA GLY A 119 -0.79 22.75 -22.06
C GLY A 119 -1.55 24.01 -21.62
N LYS A 120 -1.12 24.69 -20.55
CA LYS A 120 -1.72 25.95 -20.09
C LYS A 120 -0.84 27.15 -20.40
N ASP A 121 -1.33 28.04 -21.24
CA ASP A 121 -0.69 29.34 -21.50
C ASP A 121 -0.87 30.28 -20.31
N HIS A 122 0.21 30.94 -19.90
CA HIS A 122 0.24 31.91 -18.79
C HIS A 122 -0.49 31.46 -17.51
N PRO A 123 -0.06 30.36 -16.87
CA PRO A 123 -0.72 29.85 -15.66
C PRO A 123 -0.60 30.85 -14.49
N GLU A 124 -1.63 30.92 -13.66
CA GLU A 124 -1.68 31.77 -12.45
C GLU A 124 -1.76 30.96 -11.15
N ASN A 125 -2.03 29.66 -11.25
CA ASN A 125 -2.14 28.73 -10.13
C ASN A 125 -1.82 27.30 -10.55
N ILE A 126 -1.59 26.45 -9.56
CA ILE A 126 -1.41 25.01 -9.72
C ILE A 126 -2.14 24.27 -8.59
N SER A 127 -2.83 23.18 -8.91
CA SER A 127 -3.46 22.30 -7.91
C SER A 127 -2.58 21.10 -7.57
N LEU A 128 -2.84 20.47 -6.41
CA LEU A 128 -2.19 19.22 -6.01
C LEU A 128 -2.43 18.09 -7.03
N GLU A 129 -3.61 18.06 -7.64
CA GLU A 129 -3.93 17.09 -8.69
C GLU A 129 -3.07 17.31 -9.94
N ASN A 130 -2.85 18.57 -10.33
CA ASN A 130 -2.01 18.90 -11.48
C ASN A 130 -0.58 18.39 -11.28
N ILE A 131 0.07 18.72 -10.15
CA ILE A 131 1.47 18.34 -9.89
C ILE A 131 1.66 16.82 -9.71
N ARG A 132 0.62 16.11 -9.24
CA ARG A 132 0.65 14.65 -9.10
C ARG A 132 0.43 13.93 -10.43
N ASN A 133 -0.18 14.57 -11.42
CA ASN A 133 -0.35 14.01 -12.75
C ASN A 133 0.94 14.16 -13.58
N ARG A 134 2.00 13.46 -13.14
CA ARG A 134 3.32 13.49 -13.77
C ARG A 134 3.27 13.04 -15.22
N GLU A 135 2.45 12.05 -15.55
CA GLU A 135 2.26 11.60 -16.92
C GLU A 135 1.77 12.74 -17.82
N LYS A 136 0.81 13.54 -17.39
CA LYS A 136 0.34 14.69 -18.17
C LYS A 136 1.38 15.82 -18.25
N ILE A 137 2.12 16.07 -17.18
CA ILE A 137 3.19 17.08 -17.17
C ILE A 137 4.34 16.64 -18.09
N ILE A 138 4.69 15.36 -18.11
CA ILE A 138 5.84 14.86 -18.87
C ILE A 138 5.45 14.53 -20.33
N ALA A 139 4.27 13.98 -20.57
CA ALA A 139 3.81 13.61 -21.93
C ALA A 139 3.44 14.81 -22.80
N ALA A 140 3.07 15.94 -22.20
CA ALA A 140 2.81 17.19 -22.93
C ALA A 140 3.97 18.20 -22.81
N GLY A 141 5.01 17.89 -22.02
CA GLY A 141 6.15 18.75 -21.79
C GLY A 141 7.07 18.82 -22.99
N LEU A 142 7.11 20.00 -23.62
CA LEU A 142 8.09 20.38 -24.63
C LEU A 142 9.53 20.42 -24.07
N SER A 143 9.68 20.39 -22.74
CA SER A 143 10.96 20.31 -22.04
C SER A 143 10.83 19.54 -20.72
N ASN A 144 11.46 18.38 -20.63
CA ASN A 144 11.49 17.49 -19.46
C ASN A 144 12.91 17.36 -18.85
N GLY A 145 13.89 18.09 -19.40
CA GLY A 145 15.22 18.28 -18.81
C GLY A 145 16.16 17.09 -18.91
N ASP A 146 15.87 16.09 -19.75
CA ASP A 146 16.74 14.93 -19.93
C ASP A 146 17.70 15.03 -21.12
N GLY A 147 17.59 16.10 -21.91
CA GLY A 147 18.40 16.36 -23.09
C GLY A 147 18.11 15.46 -24.27
N VAL A 148 16.96 14.77 -24.27
CA VAL A 148 16.46 13.95 -25.36
C VAL A 148 15.33 14.70 -26.07
N ILE A 149 15.42 14.81 -27.39
CA ILE A 149 14.37 15.47 -28.18
C ILE A 149 13.55 14.43 -28.93
N PRO A 150 12.29 14.18 -28.52
CA PRO A 150 11.36 13.33 -29.26
C PRO A 150 11.08 13.89 -30.67
N LEU A 151 10.96 13.00 -31.65
CA LEU A 151 10.62 13.41 -33.02
C LEU A 151 9.26 14.11 -33.13
N ALA A 152 8.34 13.84 -32.20
CA ALA A 152 7.02 14.43 -32.16
C ALA A 152 7.03 15.96 -31.93
N LEU A 153 8.11 16.50 -31.35
CA LEU A 153 8.26 17.95 -31.13
C LEU A 153 8.75 18.71 -32.37
N ILE A 154 9.25 18.01 -33.39
CA ILE A 154 9.86 18.65 -34.55
C ILE A 154 8.79 18.89 -35.63
N GLU A 155 8.31 20.13 -35.71
CA GLU A 155 7.29 20.53 -36.68
C GLU A 155 7.85 20.75 -38.10
N ASP A 156 9.09 21.23 -38.22
CA ASP A 156 9.73 21.49 -39.52
C ASP A 156 10.00 20.15 -40.24
N PRO A 157 9.42 19.92 -41.45
CA PRO A 157 9.55 18.63 -42.13
C PRO A 157 10.98 18.26 -42.52
N GLY A 158 11.83 19.25 -42.84
CA GLY A 158 13.23 19.04 -43.20
C GLY A 158 14.07 18.66 -41.99
N LEU A 159 13.88 19.39 -40.88
CA LEU A 159 14.50 19.10 -39.59
C LEU A 159 14.08 17.73 -39.06
N LEU A 160 12.80 17.35 -39.22
CA LEU A 160 12.27 16.05 -38.84
C LEU A 160 12.88 14.92 -39.66
N ALA A 161 13.03 15.10 -40.98
CA ALA A 161 13.68 14.11 -41.84
C ALA A 161 15.16 13.93 -41.45
N PHE A 162 15.86 15.03 -41.14
CA PHE A 162 17.25 14.97 -40.65
C PHE A 162 17.36 14.27 -39.29
N ALA A 163 16.48 14.59 -38.34
CA ALA A 163 16.42 13.95 -37.03
C ALA A 163 16.11 12.44 -37.14
N LYS A 164 15.23 12.03 -38.05
CA LYS A 164 15.00 10.61 -38.36
C LYS A 164 16.26 9.93 -38.87
N ALA A 165 16.97 10.57 -39.79
CA ALA A 165 18.24 10.03 -40.28
C ALA A 165 19.27 9.88 -39.15
N VAL A 166 19.33 10.81 -38.19
CA VAL A 166 20.19 10.67 -36.99
C VAL A 166 19.81 9.41 -36.21
N ILE A 167 18.54 9.20 -35.90
CA ILE A 167 18.05 8.06 -35.10
C ILE A 167 18.27 6.73 -35.83
N ASP A 168 17.92 6.65 -37.12
CA ASP A 168 18.07 5.42 -37.93
C ASP A 168 19.53 4.99 -38.04
N THR A 169 20.45 5.95 -37.97
CA THR A 169 21.89 5.74 -38.19
C THR A 169 22.65 5.53 -36.89
N CYS A 170 22.38 6.33 -35.86
CA CYS A 170 23.13 6.33 -34.60
C CYS A 170 22.41 5.62 -33.45
N GLY A 171 21.14 5.25 -33.62
CA GLY A 171 20.29 4.64 -32.60
C GLY A 171 19.33 5.64 -31.96
N THR A 172 18.21 5.12 -31.44
CA THR A 172 17.21 5.88 -30.67
C THR A 172 17.55 5.88 -29.18
N VAL A 173 17.23 6.97 -28.50
CA VAL A 173 17.24 7.07 -27.03
C VAL A 173 15.81 7.33 -26.57
N LYS A 174 15.41 6.67 -25.48
CA LYS A 174 14.09 6.90 -24.87
C LYS A 174 14.14 8.16 -24.02
N ASP A 175 13.21 9.05 -24.33
CA ASP A 175 12.86 10.23 -23.54
C ASP A 175 12.16 9.82 -22.23
N SER A 176 12.15 10.70 -21.23
CA SER A 176 11.47 10.48 -19.94
C SER A 176 9.95 10.33 -20.06
N SER A 177 9.36 10.77 -21.19
CA SER A 177 7.96 10.47 -21.58
C SER A 177 7.77 9.07 -22.19
N GLY A 178 8.85 8.36 -22.51
CA GLY A 178 8.85 7.06 -23.17
C GLY A 178 8.86 7.12 -24.72
N LEU A 179 8.86 8.33 -25.29
CA LEU A 179 8.96 8.53 -26.74
C LEU A 179 10.38 8.30 -27.27
N ASP A 180 10.47 7.96 -28.56
CA ASP A 180 11.76 7.85 -29.26
C ASP A 180 12.29 9.22 -29.65
N GLY A 181 13.54 9.48 -29.28
CA GLY A 181 14.22 10.74 -29.53
C GLY A 181 15.71 10.57 -29.76
N LEU A 182 16.39 11.71 -29.83
CA LEU A 182 17.83 11.79 -30.04
C LEU A 182 18.46 12.73 -29.00
N ASN A 183 19.69 12.40 -28.59
CA ASN A 183 20.46 13.19 -27.63
C ASN A 183 21.68 13.87 -28.31
N ALA A 184 22.42 14.65 -27.53
CA ALA A 184 23.62 15.35 -28.03
C ALA A 184 24.67 14.39 -28.61
N GLU A 185 24.90 13.24 -27.98
CA GLU A 185 25.89 12.25 -28.43
C GLU A 185 25.54 11.69 -29.83
N ALA A 186 24.29 11.28 -30.04
CA ALA A 186 23.81 10.80 -31.32
C ALA A 186 23.92 11.88 -32.40
N LEU A 187 23.56 13.12 -32.07
CA LEU A 187 23.66 14.26 -32.98
C LEU A 187 25.12 14.55 -33.38
N GLU A 188 26.05 14.57 -32.42
CA GLU A 188 27.47 14.82 -32.68
C GLU A 188 28.10 13.72 -33.53
N LYS A 189 27.83 12.46 -33.18
CA LYS A 189 28.31 11.29 -33.94
C LYS A 189 27.82 11.33 -35.38
N PHE A 190 26.53 11.60 -35.59
CA PHE A 190 25.95 11.72 -36.92
C PHE A 190 26.55 12.90 -37.69
N THR A 191 26.65 14.07 -37.06
CA THR A 191 27.14 15.29 -37.70
C THR A 191 28.61 15.16 -38.12
N ALA A 192 29.46 14.61 -37.25
CA ALA A 192 30.87 14.35 -37.56
C ALA A 192 31.02 13.33 -38.70
N GLY A 193 30.25 12.24 -38.66
CA GLY A 193 30.25 11.22 -39.70
C GLY A 193 29.76 11.75 -41.06
N ALA A 194 28.65 12.51 -41.06
CA ALA A 194 28.06 13.08 -42.27
C ALA A 194 29.01 14.10 -42.92
N LYS A 195 29.70 14.91 -42.12
CA LYS A 195 30.71 15.85 -42.62
C LYS A 195 31.89 15.11 -43.27
N ALA A 196 32.41 14.06 -42.64
CA ALA A 196 33.48 13.25 -43.22
C ALA A 196 33.04 12.55 -44.53
N PHE A 197 31.80 12.06 -44.56
CA PHE A 197 31.22 11.43 -45.75
C PHE A 197 31.04 12.40 -46.93
N LEU A 198 30.50 13.59 -46.68
CA LEU A 198 30.38 14.64 -47.70
C LEU A 198 31.75 15.12 -48.19
N GLN A 199 32.74 15.25 -47.29
CA GLN A 199 34.11 15.59 -47.68
C GLN A 199 34.74 14.52 -48.60
N TRP A 200 34.51 13.23 -48.30
CA TRP A 200 34.94 12.13 -49.16
C TRP A 200 34.23 12.15 -50.52
N LEU A 201 32.93 12.43 -50.57
CA LEU A 201 32.17 12.58 -51.83
C LEU A 201 32.65 13.76 -52.69
N ASP A 202 33.06 14.86 -52.06
CA ASP A 202 33.52 16.07 -52.75
C ASP A 202 34.99 16.00 -53.20
N GLU A 203 35.78 15.07 -52.66
CA GLU A 203 37.21 14.95 -52.96
C GLU A 203 37.53 14.78 -54.46
N PRO A 204 36.80 13.96 -55.24
CA PRO A 204 37.02 13.83 -56.68
C PRO A 204 36.65 15.08 -57.49
N LEU A 205 35.79 15.96 -56.95
CA LEU A 205 35.46 17.25 -57.59
C LEU A 205 36.65 18.21 -57.49
N ALA A 206 37.36 18.20 -56.35
CA ALA A 206 38.56 19.02 -56.13
C ALA A 206 39.81 18.43 -56.80
N HIS A 207 39.87 17.11 -56.97
CA HIS A 207 40.99 16.39 -57.58
C HIS A 207 40.53 15.50 -58.73
N PRO A 208 40.35 16.06 -59.95
CA PRO A 208 39.85 15.31 -61.11
C PRO A 208 40.68 14.06 -61.47
N GLY A 209 41.96 14.01 -61.07
CA GLY A 209 42.82 12.83 -61.24
C GLY A 209 42.35 11.58 -60.50
N ILE A 210 41.44 11.70 -59.52
CA ILE A 210 40.77 10.57 -58.87
C ILE A 210 39.77 9.91 -59.83
N MET A 211 39.20 10.66 -60.79
CA MET A 211 38.22 10.19 -61.76
C MET A 211 38.78 10.26 -63.20
N PRO A 212 39.76 9.40 -63.55
CA PRO A 212 40.49 9.45 -64.83
C PRO A 212 39.60 9.38 -66.08
N PHE A 213 38.39 8.82 -65.96
CA PHE A 213 37.42 8.72 -67.05
C PHE A 213 36.13 9.52 -66.76
N GLY A 214 36.18 10.52 -65.87
CA GLY A 214 35.01 11.30 -65.46
C GLY A 214 33.91 10.41 -64.88
N ALA A 215 32.65 10.67 -65.26
CA ALA A 215 31.48 9.93 -64.78
C ALA A 215 31.55 8.41 -65.04
N SER A 216 32.27 7.98 -66.10
CA SER A 216 32.43 6.57 -66.45
C SER A 216 33.47 5.83 -65.61
N THR A 217 34.26 6.53 -64.79
CA THR A 217 35.34 5.93 -63.97
C THR A 217 34.83 4.77 -63.12
N ARG A 218 33.69 4.93 -62.44
CA ARG A 218 33.11 3.89 -61.58
C ARG A 218 32.78 2.62 -62.36
N GLU A 219 32.14 2.79 -63.52
CA GLU A 219 31.76 1.67 -64.39
C GLU A 219 33.00 0.94 -64.91
N PHE A 220 34.01 1.69 -65.34
CA PHE A 220 35.23 1.11 -65.91
C PHE A 220 36.08 0.44 -64.83
N TYR A 221 36.14 1.03 -63.63
CA TYR A 221 36.81 0.43 -62.49
C TYR A 221 36.15 -0.88 -62.06
N ASN A 222 34.81 -0.96 -62.05
CA ASN A 222 34.11 -2.21 -61.74
C ASN A 222 34.41 -3.32 -62.76
N ALA A 223 34.49 -2.98 -64.05
CA ALA A 223 34.88 -3.93 -65.08
C ALA A 223 36.34 -4.37 -64.93
N PHE A 224 37.23 -3.44 -64.58
CA PHE A 224 38.65 -3.69 -64.32
C PHE A 224 38.86 -4.56 -63.06
N SER A 225 38.23 -4.24 -61.94
CA SER A 225 38.39 -4.96 -60.67
C SER A 225 37.86 -6.39 -60.76
N ALA A 226 36.82 -6.64 -61.56
CA ALA A 226 36.26 -7.96 -61.81
C ALA A 226 37.21 -8.93 -62.53
N ILE A 227 38.23 -8.43 -63.24
CA ILE A 227 39.21 -9.25 -63.96
C ILE A 227 40.63 -9.13 -63.39
N ALA A 228 40.84 -8.24 -62.41
CA ALA A 228 42.19 -7.82 -62.00
C ALA A 228 43.05 -8.98 -61.50
N SER A 229 42.51 -9.83 -60.62
CA SER A 229 43.22 -10.99 -60.09
C SER A 229 43.57 -12.01 -61.18
N ALA A 230 42.61 -12.32 -62.07
CA ALA A 230 42.81 -13.28 -63.15
C ALA A 230 43.86 -12.80 -64.18
N MET A 231 43.86 -11.51 -64.50
CA MET A 231 44.86 -10.87 -65.35
C MET A 231 46.24 -10.81 -64.69
N ASP A 232 46.30 -10.49 -63.39
CA ASP A 232 47.56 -10.52 -62.62
C ASP A 232 48.16 -11.92 -62.60
N ASP A 233 47.34 -12.95 -62.38
CA ASP A 233 47.79 -14.34 -62.39
C ASP A 233 48.26 -14.78 -63.76
N TYR A 234 47.59 -14.36 -64.85
CA TYR A 234 48.05 -14.62 -66.22
C TYR A 234 49.47 -14.11 -66.47
N PHE A 235 49.78 -12.87 -66.10
CA PHE A 235 51.12 -12.32 -66.29
C PHE A 235 52.15 -12.96 -65.35
N LYS A 236 51.75 -13.39 -64.13
CA LYS A 236 52.60 -14.23 -63.27
C LYS A 236 52.91 -15.57 -63.94
N PHE A 237 51.93 -16.23 -64.56
CA PHE A 237 52.15 -17.47 -65.31
C PHE A 237 53.07 -17.26 -66.52
N CYS A 238 52.92 -16.15 -67.27
CA CYS A 238 53.82 -15.81 -68.36
C CYS A 238 55.26 -15.56 -67.86
N GLY A 239 55.41 -14.86 -66.74
CA GLY A 239 56.71 -14.64 -66.09
C GLY A 239 57.36 -15.93 -65.59
N ALA A 240 56.59 -16.81 -64.95
CA ALA A 240 57.05 -18.13 -64.54
C ALA A 240 57.48 -18.98 -65.74
N LEU A 241 56.71 -18.97 -66.83
CA LEU A 241 57.05 -19.66 -68.08
C LEU A 241 58.36 -19.14 -68.69
N ARG A 242 58.58 -17.81 -68.72
CA ARG A 242 59.86 -17.21 -69.14
C ARG A 242 61.03 -17.69 -68.29
N PHE A 243 60.84 -17.79 -66.98
CA PHE A 243 61.89 -18.19 -66.04
C PHE A 243 62.21 -19.70 -66.10
N SER A 244 61.20 -20.55 -66.27
CA SER A 244 61.35 -22.01 -66.22
C SER A 244 61.87 -22.67 -67.50
N GLY A 245 61.96 -21.95 -68.63
CA GLY A 245 62.40 -22.50 -69.92
C GLY A 245 61.39 -23.47 -70.57
N PRO A 246 61.66 -23.97 -71.80
CA PRO A 246 60.74 -24.86 -72.49
C PRO A 246 60.64 -26.22 -71.78
N GLY A 247 59.51 -26.47 -71.09
CA GLY A 247 59.28 -27.74 -70.40
C GLY A 247 58.21 -27.74 -69.31
N VAL A 248 57.16 -26.91 -69.40
CA VAL A 248 56.08 -26.92 -68.41
C VAL A 248 55.28 -28.23 -68.50
N PRO A 249 55.08 -28.98 -67.41
CA PRO A 249 54.29 -30.20 -67.44
C PRO A 249 52.85 -29.92 -67.86
N ALA A 250 52.30 -30.76 -68.73
CA ALA A 250 50.92 -30.65 -69.18
C ALA A 250 49.96 -30.73 -67.98
N SER A 251 49.01 -29.79 -67.91
CA SER A 251 47.97 -29.82 -66.89
C SER A 251 47.11 -31.08 -67.08
N VAL A 252 46.78 -31.76 -65.98
CA VAL A 252 45.88 -32.93 -66.03
C VAL A 252 44.49 -32.44 -66.45
N LEU A 253 43.98 -32.99 -67.56
CA LEU A 253 42.64 -32.69 -68.05
C LEU A 253 41.60 -33.14 -67.01
N PRO A 254 40.58 -32.32 -66.70
CA PRO A 254 39.50 -32.71 -65.81
C PRO A 254 38.62 -33.78 -66.47
N ASP A 255 37.79 -34.45 -65.67
CA ASP A 255 36.71 -35.28 -66.21
C ASP A 255 35.74 -34.41 -67.03
N MET A 256 35.79 -34.57 -68.35
CA MET A 256 35.01 -33.78 -69.32
C MET A 256 33.50 -34.07 -69.27
N MET A 257 33.07 -35.07 -68.49
CA MET A 257 31.66 -35.39 -68.27
C MET A 257 31.14 -34.89 -66.93
N ASN A 258 31.97 -34.19 -66.13
CA ASN A 258 31.60 -33.62 -64.83
C ASN A 258 31.67 -32.08 -64.84
N ALA A 259 30.51 -31.43 -64.74
CA ALA A 259 30.41 -29.98 -64.77
C ALA A 259 31.14 -29.27 -63.60
N GLU A 260 31.14 -29.85 -62.40
CA GLU A 260 31.86 -29.28 -61.25
C GLU A 260 33.38 -29.36 -61.44
N ALA A 261 33.87 -30.48 -61.98
CA ALA A 261 35.28 -30.67 -62.30
C ALA A 261 35.75 -29.68 -63.39
N ILE A 262 34.92 -29.46 -64.41
CA ILE A 262 35.17 -28.46 -65.47
C ILE A 262 35.21 -27.04 -64.87
N ASN A 263 34.23 -26.68 -64.04
CA ASN A 263 34.19 -25.35 -63.43
C ASN A 263 35.40 -25.06 -62.53
N LEU A 264 35.81 -26.05 -61.72
CA LEU A 264 37.00 -25.93 -60.87
C LEU A 264 38.29 -25.81 -61.69
N TYR A 265 38.38 -26.57 -62.79
CA TYR A 265 39.50 -26.49 -63.72
C TYR A 265 39.57 -25.10 -64.37
N LEU A 266 38.46 -24.59 -64.91
CA LEU A 266 38.38 -23.26 -65.52
C LEU A 266 38.67 -22.13 -64.51
N ALA A 267 38.26 -22.28 -63.24
CA ALA A 267 38.57 -21.29 -62.21
C ALA A 267 40.05 -21.22 -61.85
N LYS A 268 40.78 -22.34 -61.95
CA LYS A 268 42.23 -22.43 -61.66
C LYS A 268 43.11 -22.22 -62.89
N ALA A 269 42.56 -22.36 -64.09
CA ALA A 269 43.27 -22.17 -65.34
C ALA A 269 43.51 -20.68 -65.62
N PRO A 270 44.64 -20.33 -66.27
CA PRO A 270 44.89 -18.96 -66.70
C PRO A 270 43.83 -18.48 -67.69
N VAL A 271 43.71 -17.16 -67.85
CA VAL A 271 42.71 -16.54 -68.75
C VAL A 271 42.89 -16.90 -70.23
N ALA A 272 44.10 -17.27 -70.62
CA ALA A 272 44.47 -17.86 -71.90
C ALA A 272 45.75 -18.68 -71.71
N ALA A 273 46.19 -19.41 -72.74
CA ALA A 273 47.49 -20.07 -72.73
C ALA A 273 48.61 -19.03 -72.45
N PRO A 274 49.43 -19.20 -71.38
CA PRO A 274 50.53 -18.29 -71.09
C PRO A 274 51.57 -18.29 -72.22
N SER A 275 52.13 -17.13 -72.54
CA SER A 275 53.17 -16.96 -73.56
C SER A 275 54.45 -16.42 -72.95
N ALA A 276 55.62 -16.86 -73.46
CA ALA A 276 56.90 -16.33 -73.01
C ALA A 276 57.06 -14.83 -73.38
N ASP A 277 56.40 -14.38 -74.44
CA ASP A 277 56.41 -12.97 -74.84
C ASP A 277 55.61 -12.07 -73.89
N GLY A 278 54.76 -12.63 -73.01
CA GLY A 278 53.99 -11.88 -72.02
C GLY A 278 52.92 -10.99 -72.65
N VAL A 279 52.29 -11.47 -73.72
CA VAL A 279 51.23 -10.76 -74.46
C VAL A 279 49.98 -11.63 -74.55
N LEU A 280 48.85 -11.08 -74.07
CA LEU A 280 47.53 -11.67 -74.21
C LEU A 280 46.90 -11.20 -75.53
N SER A 281 46.56 -12.12 -76.44
CA SER A 281 45.76 -11.81 -77.63
C SER A 281 44.27 -11.84 -77.31
N LEU A 282 43.55 -10.76 -77.60
CA LEU A 282 42.09 -10.68 -77.39
C LEU A 282 41.29 -11.42 -78.49
N LYS A 283 41.97 -11.96 -79.50
CA LYS A 283 41.40 -12.79 -80.58
C LYS A 283 41.66 -14.29 -80.40
N ALA A 284 42.44 -14.68 -79.38
CA ALA A 284 42.76 -16.08 -79.12
C ALA A 284 41.63 -16.81 -78.38
N ASP A 285 41.70 -18.13 -78.34
CA ASP A 285 40.82 -18.94 -77.50
C ASP A 285 41.15 -18.70 -76.02
N MET A 286 40.29 -17.90 -75.39
CA MET A 286 40.37 -17.57 -73.97
C MET A 286 39.53 -18.51 -73.13
N ASN A 287 39.88 -18.62 -71.86
CA ASN A 287 39.09 -19.28 -70.84
C ASN A 287 37.65 -18.71 -70.84
N PRO A 288 36.62 -19.54 -71.09
CA PRO A 288 35.24 -19.08 -71.23
C PRO A 288 34.69 -18.43 -69.96
N LEU A 289 35.23 -18.74 -68.77
CA LEU A 289 34.83 -18.10 -67.51
C LEU A 289 35.17 -16.60 -67.46
N TRP A 290 36.24 -16.20 -68.14
CA TRP A 290 36.82 -14.85 -68.07
C TRP A 290 36.66 -14.06 -69.36
N ARG A 291 36.48 -14.75 -70.51
CA ARG A 291 36.46 -14.16 -71.86
C ARG A 291 35.58 -12.92 -71.95
N ASP A 292 34.29 -13.06 -71.64
CA ASP A 292 33.33 -11.96 -71.82
C ASP A 292 33.63 -10.77 -70.91
N LYS A 293 34.07 -11.03 -69.67
CA LYS A 293 34.45 -9.98 -68.70
C LYS A 293 35.69 -9.22 -69.16
N ILE A 294 36.70 -9.93 -69.70
CA ILE A 294 37.94 -9.33 -70.18
C ILE A 294 37.67 -8.50 -71.44
N LEU A 295 36.93 -9.05 -72.40
CA LEU A 295 36.55 -8.32 -73.61
C LEU A 295 35.71 -7.08 -73.28
N ALA A 296 34.74 -7.20 -72.38
CA ALA A 296 33.92 -6.07 -71.94
C ALA A 296 34.73 -5.00 -71.21
N CYS A 297 35.73 -5.38 -70.40
CA CYS A 297 36.62 -4.43 -69.74
C CYS A 297 37.47 -3.65 -70.77
N PHE A 298 38.19 -4.35 -71.66
CA PHE A 298 39.08 -3.70 -72.62
C PHE A 298 38.33 -2.96 -73.74
N ALA A 299 37.11 -3.37 -74.08
CA ALA A 299 36.24 -2.57 -74.95
C ALA A 299 35.94 -1.17 -74.38
N LYS A 300 35.95 -1.02 -73.05
CA LYS A 300 35.74 0.25 -72.36
C LYS A 300 37.05 1.01 -72.12
N THR A 301 38.10 0.31 -71.65
CA THR A 301 39.34 0.94 -71.20
C THR A 301 40.40 1.13 -72.28
N ALA A 302 40.37 0.31 -73.33
CA ALA A 302 41.28 0.39 -74.48
C ALA A 302 40.56 -0.04 -75.79
N PRO A 303 39.59 0.76 -76.27
CA PRO A 303 38.81 0.43 -77.46
C PRO A 303 39.69 0.13 -78.68
N GLY A 304 39.43 -0.98 -79.37
CA GLY A 304 40.18 -1.39 -80.56
C GLY A 304 41.51 -2.12 -80.28
N ALA A 305 41.87 -2.34 -79.01
CA ALA A 305 43.01 -3.19 -78.67
C ALA A 305 42.81 -4.62 -79.21
N VAL A 306 43.85 -5.16 -79.85
CA VAL A 306 43.88 -6.55 -80.35
C VAL A 306 44.69 -7.45 -79.43
N SER A 307 45.57 -6.87 -78.62
CA SER A 307 46.38 -7.55 -77.62
C SER A 307 46.70 -6.65 -76.42
N VAL A 308 47.05 -7.26 -75.29
CA VAL A 308 47.39 -6.58 -74.04
C VAL A 308 48.73 -7.13 -73.54
N SER A 309 49.73 -6.26 -73.43
CA SER A 309 51.02 -6.58 -72.80
C SER A 309 50.97 -6.38 -71.29
N GLU A 310 51.96 -6.95 -70.59
CA GLU A 310 52.16 -6.74 -69.15
C GLU A 310 52.32 -5.25 -68.80
N GLU A 311 52.98 -4.48 -69.65
CA GLU A 311 53.16 -3.03 -69.52
C GLU A 311 51.83 -2.27 -69.68
N ASN A 312 51.01 -2.64 -70.67
CA ASN A 312 49.68 -2.05 -70.87
C ASN A 312 48.78 -2.32 -69.66
N TRP A 313 48.85 -3.54 -69.12
CA TRP A 313 48.12 -3.92 -67.91
C TRP A 313 48.62 -3.18 -66.66
N ALA A 314 49.93 -3.02 -66.50
CA ALA A 314 50.52 -2.21 -65.42
C ALA A 314 50.14 -0.72 -65.52
N SER A 315 50.08 -0.18 -66.74
CA SER A 315 49.61 1.19 -66.99
C SER A 315 48.14 1.36 -66.60
N LEU A 316 47.28 0.43 -67.00
CA LEU A 316 45.86 0.45 -66.64
C LEU A 316 45.64 0.36 -65.11
N ARG A 317 46.43 -0.47 -64.42
CA ARG A 317 46.46 -0.54 -62.94
C ARG A 317 46.81 0.81 -62.33
N LYS A 318 47.84 1.49 -62.85
CA LYS A 318 48.24 2.83 -62.37
C LYS A 318 47.15 3.88 -62.61
N THR A 319 46.45 3.84 -63.74
CA THR A 319 45.34 4.76 -64.04
C THR A 319 44.22 4.65 -63.01
N PHE A 320 43.89 3.45 -62.56
CA PHE A 320 42.82 3.24 -61.58
C PHE A 320 43.27 3.33 -60.12
N ALA A 321 44.57 3.39 -59.83
CA ALA A 321 45.08 3.43 -58.46
C ALA A 321 44.53 4.60 -57.63
N PRO A 322 44.48 5.86 -58.13
CA PRO A 322 43.90 6.98 -57.38
C PRO A 322 42.42 6.77 -57.00
N TYR A 323 41.63 6.19 -57.90
CA TYR A 323 40.22 5.86 -57.66
C TYR A 323 40.06 4.73 -56.64
N ALA A 324 40.91 3.69 -56.73
CA ALA A 324 40.95 2.58 -55.78
C ALA A 324 41.31 3.06 -54.36
N ASP A 325 42.34 3.90 -54.25
CA ASP A 325 42.79 4.48 -52.98
C ASP A 325 41.72 5.40 -52.36
N TRP A 326 41.00 6.17 -53.19
CA TRP A 326 39.86 6.96 -52.74
C TRP A 326 38.70 6.10 -52.23
N LEU A 327 38.34 5.02 -52.93
CA LEU A 327 37.31 4.08 -52.47
C LEU A 327 37.66 3.42 -51.13
N GLN A 328 38.94 3.09 -50.92
CA GLN A 328 39.41 2.51 -49.65
C GLN A 328 39.35 3.49 -48.47
N ARG A 329 39.42 4.81 -48.74
CA ARG A 329 39.31 5.87 -47.73
C ARG A 329 37.88 6.26 -47.38
N LYS A 330 36.87 5.57 -47.93
CA LYS A 330 35.46 5.81 -47.62
C LYS A 330 35.21 5.70 -46.10
N PRO A 331 34.63 6.71 -45.44
CA PRO A 331 34.38 6.69 -44.01
C PRO A 331 33.22 5.75 -43.66
N GLY A 332 33.53 4.47 -43.46
CA GLY A 332 32.57 3.44 -43.06
C GLY A 332 31.42 3.22 -44.05
N THR A 333 30.42 2.44 -43.64
CA THR A 333 29.21 2.14 -44.43
C THR A 333 27.95 2.81 -43.86
N LEU A 334 28.13 3.62 -42.82
CA LEU A 334 27.05 4.17 -42.00
C LEU A 334 26.10 5.10 -42.80
N PHE A 335 26.63 5.79 -43.82
CA PHE A 335 25.90 6.76 -44.64
C PHE A 335 25.53 6.23 -46.04
N ASP A 336 25.74 4.94 -46.32
CA ASP A 336 25.56 4.36 -47.66
C ASP A 336 24.10 4.42 -48.15
N ASN A 337 23.16 4.44 -47.22
CA ASN A 337 21.72 4.48 -47.48
C ASN A 337 21.08 5.83 -47.12
N VAL A 338 21.88 6.82 -46.70
CA VAL A 338 21.39 8.16 -46.35
C VAL A 338 21.42 9.03 -47.60
N ASP A 339 20.32 9.74 -47.88
CA ASP A 339 20.24 10.64 -49.04
C ASP A 339 21.26 11.78 -48.92
N GLU A 340 22.13 11.91 -49.93
CA GLU A 340 23.12 12.99 -50.01
C GLU A 340 22.46 14.36 -50.01
N ALA A 341 21.30 14.51 -50.68
CA ALA A 341 20.57 15.77 -50.72
C ALA A 341 20.10 16.20 -49.34
N LEU A 342 19.62 15.26 -48.51
CA LEU A 342 19.22 15.49 -47.13
C LEU A 342 20.40 15.97 -46.27
N LEU A 343 21.56 15.34 -46.41
CA LEU A 343 22.75 15.74 -45.66
C LEU A 343 23.20 17.16 -46.02
N ARG A 344 23.29 17.46 -47.32
CA ARG A 344 23.72 18.79 -47.81
C ARG A 344 22.73 19.88 -47.43
N ASP A 345 21.42 19.60 -47.53
CA ASP A 345 20.38 20.53 -47.11
C ASP A 345 20.42 20.76 -45.59
N GLY A 346 20.65 19.70 -44.81
CA GLY A 346 20.76 19.80 -43.36
C GLY A 346 21.89 20.70 -42.88
N PHE A 347 23.07 20.62 -43.50
CA PHE A 347 24.16 21.55 -43.20
C PHE A 347 23.91 22.97 -43.72
N ARG A 348 23.21 23.12 -44.86
CA ARG A 348 22.86 24.45 -45.41
C ARG A 348 21.88 25.21 -44.52
N ASN A 349 20.92 24.51 -43.94
CA ASN A 349 19.88 25.07 -43.08
C ASN A 349 20.21 25.03 -41.57
N ASP A 350 21.45 24.65 -41.23
CA ASP A 350 21.96 24.48 -39.87
C ASP A 350 21.05 23.63 -38.96
N PHE A 351 20.55 22.50 -39.49
CA PHE A 351 19.78 21.54 -38.70
C PHE A 351 20.55 21.02 -37.47
N PRO A 352 21.86 20.72 -37.53
CA PRO A 352 22.62 20.37 -36.33
C PRO A 352 22.62 21.48 -35.27
N GLY A 353 22.75 22.74 -35.65
CA GLY A 353 22.67 23.88 -34.73
C GLY A 353 21.29 24.00 -34.08
N LYS A 354 20.22 23.87 -34.88
CA LYS A 354 18.84 23.93 -34.38
C LYS A 354 18.51 22.82 -33.39
N ILE A 355 18.87 21.57 -33.69
CA ILE A 355 18.64 20.43 -32.78
C ILE A 355 19.46 20.60 -31.50
N ARG A 356 20.72 21.06 -31.60
CA ARG A 356 21.54 21.36 -30.41
C ARG A 356 20.90 22.43 -29.53
N ALA A 357 20.37 23.49 -30.11
CA ALA A 357 19.66 24.53 -29.37
C ALA A 357 18.39 24.00 -28.67
N MET A 358 17.68 23.06 -29.30
CA MET A 358 16.55 22.37 -28.65
C MET A 358 17.00 21.54 -27.44
N ILE A 359 18.09 20.78 -27.58
CA ILE A 359 18.68 19.97 -26.48
C ILE A 359 19.15 20.88 -25.33
N GLU A 360 19.85 21.97 -25.63
CA GLU A 360 20.33 22.92 -24.63
C GLU A 360 19.16 23.62 -23.91
N ASN A 361 18.12 23.99 -24.64
CA ASN A 361 16.91 24.55 -24.06
C ASN A 361 16.21 23.55 -23.14
N ASP A 362 16.11 22.28 -23.53
CA ASP A 362 15.53 21.24 -22.67
C ASP A 362 16.34 21.09 -21.37
N LEU A 363 17.66 20.90 -21.47
CA LEU A 363 18.56 20.77 -20.32
C LEU A 363 18.54 21.98 -19.38
N ALA A 364 18.27 23.18 -19.88
CA ALA A 364 18.14 24.38 -19.05
C ALA A 364 17.01 24.28 -18.02
N HIS A 365 15.97 23.48 -18.29
CA HIS A 365 14.83 23.28 -17.41
C HIS A 365 15.00 22.10 -16.43
N ALA A 366 16.13 21.37 -16.49
CA ALA A 366 16.39 20.23 -15.60
C ALA A 366 16.31 20.63 -14.12
N GLY A 367 16.89 21.78 -13.76
CA GLY A 367 16.81 22.32 -12.40
C GLY A 367 15.38 22.57 -11.95
N GLU A 368 14.54 23.14 -12.80
CA GLU A 368 13.14 23.43 -12.48
C GLU A 368 12.32 22.15 -12.23
N ILE A 369 12.67 21.03 -12.86
CA ILE A 369 11.97 19.74 -12.70
C ILE A 369 12.33 19.07 -11.38
N GLU A 370 13.56 19.23 -10.89
CA GLU A 370 13.95 18.79 -9.55
C GLU A 370 13.07 19.44 -8.46
N TYR A 371 12.58 20.65 -8.71
CA TYR A 371 11.67 21.38 -7.83
C TYR A 371 10.21 20.92 -7.85
N PHE A 372 9.78 19.99 -8.72
CA PHE A 372 8.40 19.48 -8.70
C PHE A 372 8.02 18.88 -7.34
N THR A 373 8.95 18.21 -6.68
CA THR A 373 8.76 17.67 -5.34
C THR A 373 8.56 18.79 -4.30
N LYS A 374 9.21 19.95 -4.50
CA LYS A 374 9.06 21.14 -3.63
C LYS A 374 7.74 21.87 -3.88
N VAL A 375 7.28 21.92 -5.13
CA VAL A 375 5.94 22.41 -5.49
C VAL A 375 4.87 21.55 -4.80
N GLU A 376 4.98 20.22 -4.90
CA GLU A 376 4.08 19.29 -4.20
C GLU A 376 4.14 19.50 -2.68
N LYS A 377 5.34 19.60 -2.10
CA LYS A 377 5.54 19.87 -0.67
C LYS A 377 4.83 21.15 -0.23
N LEU A 378 4.96 22.24 -0.97
CA LEU A 378 4.35 23.53 -0.62
C LEU A 378 2.82 23.45 -0.63
N ILE A 379 2.24 22.85 -1.68
CA ILE A 379 0.78 22.65 -1.78
C ILE A 379 0.27 21.75 -0.66
N LEU A 380 0.98 20.67 -0.33
CA LEU A 380 0.60 19.77 0.74
C LEU A 380 0.67 20.43 2.11
N TYR A 381 1.69 21.24 2.38
CA TYR A 381 1.77 22.03 3.61
C TYR A 381 0.62 23.04 3.69
N GLN A 382 0.33 23.75 2.60
CA GLN A 382 -0.81 24.65 2.53
C GLN A 382 -2.12 23.92 2.82
N ALA A 383 -2.36 22.77 2.18
CA ALA A 383 -3.62 22.04 2.32
C ALA A 383 -3.82 21.42 3.71
N ASN A 384 -2.75 20.89 4.32
CA ASN A 384 -2.86 19.96 5.45
C ASN A 384 -2.34 20.49 6.79
N LEU A 385 -1.49 21.52 6.81
CA LEU A 385 -0.78 21.90 8.04
C LEU A 385 -1.72 22.36 9.16
N PHE A 386 -2.76 23.14 8.86
CA PHE A 386 -3.71 23.59 9.89
C PHE A 386 -4.53 22.44 10.48
N GLU A 387 -4.96 21.48 9.65
CA GLU A 387 -5.63 20.27 10.14
C GLU A 387 -4.69 19.45 11.01
N PHE A 388 -3.45 19.25 10.57
CA PHE A 388 -2.42 18.54 11.34
C PHE A 388 -2.18 19.20 12.70
N LEU A 389 -2.00 20.53 12.74
CA LEU A 389 -1.79 21.28 13.99
C LEU A 389 -2.99 21.21 14.93
N ASN A 390 -4.22 21.12 14.41
CA ASN A 390 -5.44 20.92 15.20
C ASN A 390 -5.71 19.46 15.62
N ASN A 391 -4.83 18.54 15.23
CA ASN A 391 -4.73 17.17 15.72
C ASN A 391 -3.43 16.91 16.51
N TYR A 392 -2.47 17.84 16.52
CA TYR A 392 -1.14 17.65 17.12
C TYR A 392 -0.81 18.70 18.19
N ALA A 393 -0.74 19.98 17.81
CA ALA A 393 -0.46 21.08 18.74
C ALA A 393 -1.65 21.28 19.69
N SER A 394 -2.86 21.28 19.13
CA SER A 394 -4.12 21.15 19.85
C SER A 394 -4.81 19.86 19.40
N LEU A 395 -5.62 19.27 20.27
CA LEU A 395 -6.47 18.11 19.97
C LEU A 395 -7.91 18.56 19.73
N ARG A 396 -8.07 19.75 19.14
CA ARG A 396 -9.38 20.38 18.95
C ARG A 396 -10.30 19.52 18.10
N LEU A 397 -9.77 18.98 17.00
CA LEU A 397 -10.54 18.16 16.07
C LEU A 397 -10.98 16.83 16.71
N LEU A 398 -10.13 16.22 17.55
CA LEU A 398 -10.46 14.97 18.25
C LEU A 398 -11.73 15.07 19.10
N PHE A 399 -11.99 16.24 19.71
CA PHE A 399 -13.16 16.46 20.57
C PHE A 399 -14.30 17.21 19.87
N ASN A 400 -14.23 17.40 18.56
CA ASN A 400 -15.30 18.04 17.79
C ASN A 400 -16.16 16.98 17.09
N PRO A 401 -17.44 16.77 17.49
CA PRO A 401 -18.29 15.78 16.84
C PRO A 401 -18.72 16.17 15.42
N ALA A 402 -18.59 17.45 15.04
CA ALA A 402 -19.02 17.96 13.74
C ALA A 402 -17.96 17.86 12.65
N LEU A 403 -16.68 17.69 13.01
CA LEU A 403 -15.57 17.61 12.08
C LEU A 403 -14.82 16.29 12.29
N PRO A 404 -14.37 15.60 11.23
CA PRO A 404 -13.52 14.43 11.39
C PRO A 404 -12.17 14.83 12.00
N SER A 405 -11.58 13.91 12.75
CA SER A 405 -10.22 14.03 13.28
C SER A 405 -9.35 12.99 12.62
N SER A 406 -8.24 13.40 12.02
CA SER A 406 -7.28 12.50 11.36
C SER A 406 -6.60 11.53 12.34
N LEU A 407 -6.76 11.70 13.66
CA LEU A 407 -6.36 10.70 14.68
C LEU A 407 -7.34 9.52 14.80
N GLN A 408 -8.55 9.64 14.24
CA GLN A 408 -9.57 8.60 14.24
C GLN A 408 -9.59 7.92 12.86
N VAL A 409 -9.30 6.62 12.83
CA VAL A 409 -9.24 5.86 11.57
C VAL A 409 -10.63 5.69 10.93
N GLY A 410 -11.70 5.78 11.73
CA GLY A 410 -13.06 5.60 11.26
C GLY A 410 -14.07 5.39 12.38
N THR A 411 -15.27 4.95 12.01
CA THR A 411 -16.38 4.68 12.92
C THR A 411 -16.80 3.21 12.84
N LEU A 412 -16.78 2.51 13.98
CA LEU A 412 -17.38 1.18 14.11
C LEU A 412 -18.87 1.33 14.45
N VAL A 413 -19.74 0.68 13.68
CA VAL A 413 -21.15 0.53 13.98
C VAL A 413 -21.41 -0.91 14.42
N MET A 414 -21.85 -1.06 15.67
CA MET A 414 -22.11 -2.36 16.28
C MET A 414 -23.09 -2.20 17.44
N ASP A 415 -23.99 -3.16 17.62
CA ASP A 415 -24.92 -3.17 18.77
C ASP A 415 -25.80 -1.91 18.86
N GLY A 416 -26.21 -1.35 17.72
CA GLY A 416 -27.00 -0.11 17.65
C GLY A 416 -26.24 1.14 18.11
N ARG A 417 -24.91 1.08 18.17
CA ARG A 417 -24.02 2.15 18.64
C ARG A 417 -22.94 2.48 17.61
N CYS A 418 -22.50 3.73 17.62
CA CYS A 418 -21.40 4.23 16.81
C CYS A 418 -20.20 4.51 17.73
N PHE A 419 -19.06 3.85 17.47
CA PHE A 419 -17.81 4.04 18.18
C PHE A 419 -16.80 4.75 17.26
N ARG A 420 -16.47 6.00 17.58
CA ARG A 420 -15.62 6.88 16.77
C ARG A 420 -14.17 6.93 17.23
N LEU A 421 -13.90 6.63 18.50
CA LEU A 421 -12.53 6.60 19.02
C LEU A 421 -11.87 5.27 18.65
N ALA A 422 -11.33 5.23 17.43
CA ALA A 422 -10.66 4.08 16.85
C ALA A 422 -9.25 4.45 16.36
N THR A 423 -8.25 3.70 16.81
CA THR A 423 -6.84 3.85 16.39
C THR A 423 -6.36 2.60 15.66
N ARG A 424 -5.43 2.78 14.72
CA ARG A 424 -4.80 1.65 14.02
C ARG A 424 -3.86 0.92 14.98
N VAL A 425 -3.82 -0.40 14.88
CA VAL A 425 -2.98 -1.24 15.72
C VAL A 425 -2.10 -2.11 14.83
N VAL A 426 -0.79 -2.00 15.00
CA VAL A 426 0.17 -2.91 14.35
C VAL A 426 0.27 -4.22 15.12
N SER A 427 0.34 -4.14 16.46
CA SER A 427 0.48 -5.27 17.37
C SER A 427 -0.49 -5.15 18.54
N ILE A 428 -1.48 -6.05 18.61
CA ILE A 428 -2.46 -6.10 19.72
C ILE A 428 -1.75 -6.28 21.07
N PRO A 429 -0.79 -7.21 21.24
CA PRO A 429 -0.10 -7.40 22.53
C PRO A 429 0.61 -6.14 23.01
N GLU A 430 1.36 -5.45 22.14
CA GLU A 430 2.10 -4.23 22.49
C GLU A 430 1.14 -3.10 22.87
N HIS A 431 0.07 -2.91 22.08
CA HIS A 431 -0.95 -1.92 22.40
C HIS A 431 -1.62 -2.23 23.75
N LYS A 432 -1.90 -3.51 24.04
CA LYS A 432 -2.52 -3.92 25.32
C LYS A 432 -1.67 -3.55 26.53
N MET A 433 -0.36 -3.78 26.47
CA MET A 433 0.57 -3.50 27.58
C MET A 433 0.50 -2.04 28.06
N ILE A 434 0.26 -1.11 27.15
CA ILE A 434 0.11 0.32 27.46
C ILE A 434 -1.35 0.63 27.80
N ALA A 435 -2.28 0.19 26.96
CA ALA A 435 -3.68 0.58 27.02
C ALA A 435 -4.43 0.07 28.27
N GLU A 436 -3.99 -1.01 28.91
CA GLU A 436 -4.55 -1.46 30.20
C GLU A 436 -4.51 -0.38 31.29
N ARG A 437 -3.48 0.49 31.25
CA ARG A 437 -3.32 1.60 32.21
C ARG A 437 -4.35 2.72 32.00
N SER A 438 -5.02 2.77 30.85
CA SER A 438 -6.04 3.78 30.53
C SER A 438 -7.31 3.63 31.37
N ASN A 439 -7.56 2.43 31.93
CA ASN A 439 -8.85 2.02 32.54
C ASN A 439 -10.07 2.14 31.61
N ILE A 440 -9.86 2.29 30.29
CA ILE A 440 -10.93 2.34 29.30
C ILE A 440 -11.23 0.91 28.81
N CYS A 441 -12.49 0.63 28.51
CA CYS A 441 -12.86 -0.62 27.85
C CYS A 441 -12.52 -0.51 26.36
N ILE A 442 -11.75 -1.44 25.83
CA ILE A 442 -11.23 -1.38 24.47
C ILE A 442 -11.53 -2.69 23.77
N MET A 443 -12.10 -2.62 22.57
CA MET A 443 -12.28 -3.76 21.68
C MET A 443 -11.18 -3.76 20.63
N TYR A 444 -10.56 -4.91 20.39
CA TYR A 444 -9.69 -5.14 19.25
C TYR A 444 -10.49 -5.81 18.16
N VAL A 445 -10.45 -5.21 16.98
CA VAL A 445 -11.33 -5.56 15.87
C VAL A 445 -10.48 -5.83 14.64
N ASP A 446 -10.67 -7.00 14.06
CA ASP A 446 -10.16 -7.35 12.74
C ASP A 446 -11.12 -6.77 11.69
N LEU A 447 -10.56 -6.00 10.76
CA LEU A 447 -11.29 -5.43 9.64
C LEU A 447 -10.87 -6.13 8.35
N GLN A 448 -11.86 -6.44 7.51
CA GLN A 448 -11.65 -7.05 6.19
C GLN A 448 -12.47 -6.31 5.12
N THR A 449 -11.92 -6.11 3.93
CA THR A 449 -12.65 -5.52 2.79
C THR A 449 -12.08 -6.01 1.45
N GLY A 450 -12.86 -5.90 0.38
CA GLY A 450 -12.46 -6.27 -0.98
C GLY A 450 -12.90 -7.66 -1.43
N ALA A 451 -12.68 -7.96 -2.71
CA ALA A 451 -12.97 -9.27 -3.28
C ALA A 451 -12.10 -10.36 -2.65
N ARG A 452 -12.58 -11.61 -2.66
CA ARG A 452 -11.92 -12.75 -1.99
C ARG A 452 -10.47 -12.98 -2.43
N GLU A 453 -10.14 -12.60 -3.66
CA GLU A 453 -8.80 -12.71 -4.25
C GLU A 453 -7.85 -11.57 -3.83
N ASN A 454 -8.40 -10.39 -3.50
CA ASN A 454 -7.65 -9.18 -3.11
C ASN A 454 -8.14 -8.65 -1.75
N LEU A 455 -8.18 -9.54 -0.76
CA LEU A 455 -8.68 -9.24 0.57
C LEU A 455 -7.70 -8.34 1.33
N ARG A 456 -8.11 -7.11 1.65
CA ARG A 456 -7.36 -6.20 2.51
C ARG A 456 -7.74 -6.46 3.97
N LYS A 457 -6.73 -6.50 4.85
CA LYS A 457 -6.92 -6.71 6.29
C LYS A 457 -6.22 -5.60 7.08
N GLN A 458 -6.84 -5.18 8.18
CA GLN A 458 -6.22 -4.27 9.14
C GLN A 458 -6.80 -4.53 10.54
N GLN A 459 -6.07 -4.11 11.57
CA GLN A 459 -6.51 -4.23 12.96
C GLN A 459 -6.66 -2.84 13.57
N VAL A 460 -7.74 -2.67 14.35
CA VAL A 460 -8.04 -1.41 15.05
C VAL A 460 -8.39 -1.66 16.50
N ALA A 461 -7.97 -0.74 17.37
CA ALA A 461 -8.42 -0.66 18.75
C ALA A 461 -9.54 0.37 18.83
N VAL A 462 -10.70 -0.05 19.34
CA VAL A 462 -11.91 0.77 19.43
C VAL A 462 -12.27 0.95 20.90
N ALA A 463 -12.27 2.20 21.37
CA ALA A 463 -12.60 2.51 22.74
C ALA A 463 -14.12 2.58 22.96
N VAL A 464 -14.60 1.87 23.99
CA VAL A 464 -15.98 1.90 24.47
C VAL A 464 -16.05 2.91 25.62
N THR A 465 -16.58 4.09 25.34
CA THR A 465 -16.48 5.25 26.25
C THR A 465 -17.80 5.62 26.93
N SER A 466 -18.93 5.14 26.40
CA SER A 466 -20.28 5.35 26.94
C SER A 466 -21.16 4.11 26.74
N GLY A 467 -22.24 3.99 27.52
CA GLY A 467 -23.15 2.84 27.51
C GLY A 467 -22.70 1.70 28.43
N ASP A 468 -22.70 0.47 27.89
CA ASP A 468 -22.32 -0.76 28.59
C ASP A 468 -21.59 -1.75 27.68
N MET A 469 -21.08 -2.83 28.26
CA MET A 469 -20.33 -3.87 27.54
C MET A 469 -21.10 -5.21 27.47
N TYR A 470 -22.33 -5.32 27.99
CA TYR A 470 -23.01 -6.61 28.18
C TYR A 470 -23.16 -7.43 26.89
N ASN A 471 -23.37 -6.74 25.75
CA ASN A 471 -23.53 -7.37 24.44
C ASN A 471 -22.25 -7.30 23.58
N LEU A 472 -21.10 -6.92 24.15
CA LEU A 472 -19.83 -6.83 23.42
C LEU A 472 -18.97 -8.04 23.81
N PHE A 473 -18.72 -8.95 22.86
CA PHE A 473 -17.99 -10.19 23.09
C PHE A 473 -17.13 -10.56 21.88
N VAL A 474 -16.08 -11.36 22.10
CA VAL A 474 -15.23 -11.89 21.02
C VAL A 474 -16.06 -12.70 20.04
N GLY A 475 -15.91 -12.41 18.75
CA GLY A 475 -16.66 -13.00 17.66
C GLY A 475 -17.86 -12.17 17.20
N LYS A 476 -18.25 -11.11 17.93
CA LYS A 476 -19.32 -10.21 17.48
C LYS A 476 -18.91 -9.49 16.19
N SER A 477 -19.82 -9.48 15.23
CA SER A 477 -19.63 -8.82 13.94
C SER A 477 -20.24 -7.43 13.95
N GLY A 478 -19.68 -6.53 13.15
CA GLY A 478 -20.15 -5.17 12.94
C GLY A 478 -19.66 -4.64 11.61
N VAL A 479 -19.84 -3.35 11.38
CA VAL A 479 -19.40 -2.67 10.15
C VAL A 479 -18.54 -1.48 10.52
N PHE A 480 -17.40 -1.31 9.86
CA PHE A 480 -16.49 -0.20 10.10
C PHE A 480 -16.42 0.70 8.86
N PHE A 481 -16.58 2.00 9.08
CA PHE A 481 -16.54 3.03 8.04
C PHE A 481 -15.26 3.84 8.21
N THR A 482 -14.39 3.85 7.20
CA THR A 482 -13.22 4.73 7.20
C THR A 482 -13.61 6.18 6.89
N GLN A 483 -12.67 7.13 7.03
CA GLN A 483 -12.92 8.52 6.65
C GLN A 483 -13.23 8.67 5.16
N ASP A 484 -12.63 7.84 4.30
CA ASP A 484 -12.92 7.77 2.86
C ASP A 484 -14.25 7.05 2.53
N GLU A 485 -15.15 6.91 3.50
CA GLU A 485 -16.45 6.22 3.41
C GLU A 485 -16.40 4.76 2.93
N THR A 486 -15.21 4.15 2.89
CA THR A 486 -15.05 2.74 2.55
C THR A 486 -15.57 1.85 3.67
N VAL A 487 -16.35 0.84 3.30
CA VAL A 487 -16.97 -0.10 4.23
C VAL A 487 -16.08 -1.32 4.44
N TRP A 488 -15.91 -1.70 5.70
CA TRP A 488 -15.14 -2.87 6.13
C TRP A 488 -15.99 -3.76 7.03
N ASP A 489 -15.92 -5.06 6.80
CA ASP A 489 -16.48 -6.06 7.72
C ASP A 489 -15.63 -6.08 8.98
N ALA A 490 -16.27 -5.93 10.14
CA ALA A 490 -15.60 -5.85 11.43
C ALA A 490 -15.92 -7.06 12.29
N LYS A 491 -14.90 -7.66 12.91
CA LYS A 491 -15.07 -8.75 13.86
C LYS A 491 -14.23 -8.53 15.11
N VAL A 492 -14.86 -8.57 16.29
CA VAL A 492 -14.14 -8.47 17.57
C VAL A 492 -13.29 -9.72 17.78
N VAL A 493 -11.99 -9.56 17.96
CA VAL A 493 -11.05 -10.67 18.22
C VAL A 493 -10.58 -10.72 19.66
N ASP A 494 -10.52 -9.57 20.32
CA ASP A 494 -10.04 -9.46 21.70
C ASP A 494 -10.60 -8.20 22.36
N TYR A 495 -10.52 -8.07 23.68
CA TYR A 495 -10.90 -6.84 24.39
C TYR A 495 -10.21 -6.69 25.75
N ILE A 496 -10.07 -5.43 26.19
CA ILE A 496 -9.72 -5.06 27.57
C ILE A 496 -11.02 -4.76 28.32
N GLN A 497 -11.28 -5.54 29.37
CA GLN A 497 -12.50 -5.42 30.17
C GLN A 497 -12.34 -4.37 31.28
N GLN A 498 -13.05 -3.25 31.18
CA GLN A 498 -13.11 -2.21 32.23
C GLN A 498 -14.54 -1.66 32.33
N PRO A 499 -14.97 -1.10 33.48
CA PRO A 499 -16.30 -0.53 33.63
C PRO A 499 -16.52 0.68 32.69
N VAL A 500 -17.63 0.69 31.94
CA VAL A 500 -17.98 1.77 31.00
C VAL A 500 -18.90 2.80 31.63
N SER A 501 -19.85 2.36 32.47
CA SER A 501 -20.81 3.24 33.16
C SER A 501 -20.83 3.02 34.67
N PHE A 502 -21.39 4.00 35.38
CA PHE A 502 -21.57 3.94 36.83
C PHE A 502 -22.48 2.77 37.24
N SER A 503 -23.60 2.57 36.53
CA SER A 503 -24.52 1.45 36.76
C SER A 503 -23.85 0.10 36.56
N GLU A 504 -22.96 -0.01 35.56
CA GLU A 504 -22.17 -1.22 35.33
C GLU A 504 -21.13 -1.43 36.42
N ALA A 505 -20.41 -0.39 36.85
CA ALA A 505 -19.44 -0.45 37.94
C ALA A 505 -20.08 -0.96 39.25
N LEU A 506 -21.33 -0.56 39.54
CA LEU A 506 -22.11 -1.07 40.67
C LEU A 506 -22.51 -2.54 40.48
N ARG A 507 -22.95 -2.95 39.28
CA ARG A 507 -23.49 -4.31 39.02
C ARG A 507 -22.43 -5.39 38.78
N MET A 508 -21.26 -5.02 38.26
CA MET A 508 -20.20 -5.93 37.84
C MET A 508 -19.73 -6.90 38.93
N PRO A 509 -19.51 -6.47 40.19
CA PRO A 509 -19.14 -7.39 41.27
C PRO A 509 -20.24 -8.43 41.52
N PHE A 510 -21.51 -8.04 41.51
CA PHE A 510 -22.64 -8.94 41.73
C PHE A 510 -22.82 -9.96 40.60
N TYR A 511 -22.59 -9.55 39.34
CA TYR A 511 -22.59 -10.47 38.20
C TYR A 511 -21.48 -11.55 38.34
N ARG A 512 -20.27 -11.13 38.72
CA ARG A 512 -19.15 -12.06 38.97
C ARG A 512 -19.41 -12.98 40.17
N PHE A 513 -20.04 -12.45 41.22
CA PHE A 513 -20.51 -13.25 42.37
C PHE A 513 -21.56 -14.28 41.96
N GLY A 514 -22.53 -13.91 41.12
CA GLY A 514 -23.54 -14.83 40.59
C GLY A 514 -22.94 -15.99 39.78
N ILE A 515 -21.96 -15.71 38.92
CA ILE A 515 -21.22 -16.76 38.17
C ILE A 515 -20.46 -17.69 39.11
N PHE A 516 -19.79 -17.14 40.14
CA PHE A 516 -19.08 -17.95 41.12
C PHE A 516 -20.03 -18.87 41.90
N PHE A 517 -21.19 -18.35 42.33
CA PHE A 517 -22.22 -19.16 42.99
C PHE A 517 -22.83 -20.20 42.04
N GLY A 518 -23.10 -19.86 40.79
CA GLY A 518 -23.53 -20.83 39.78
C GLY A 518 -22.53 -21.98 39.65
N LYS A 519 -21.23 -21.66 39.51
CA LYS A 519 -20.16 -22.67 39.46
C LYS A 519 -20.03 -23.50 40.74
N GLN A 520 -20.28 -22.91 41.92
CA GLN A 520 -20.25 -23.64 43.19
C GLN A 520 -21.48 -24.51 43.37
N ILE A 521 -22.65 -24.05 42.93
CA ILE A 521 -23.90 -24.81 42.88
C ILE A 521 -23.75 -25.99 41.91
N ASP A 522 -23.21 -25.76 40.71
CA ASP A 522 -22.91 -26.82 39.74
C ASP A 522 -21.91 -27.83 40.31
N LYS A 523 -20.87 -27.38 41.02
CA LYS A 523 -19.95 -28.26 41.74
C LYS A 523 -20.63 -29.04 42.87
N PHE A 524 -21.55 -28.42 43.60
CA PHE A 524 -22.27 -29.07 44.69
C PHE A 524 -23.25 -30.13 44.18
N PHE A 525 -23.97 -29.82 43.10
CA PHE A 525 -24.89 -30.76 42.44
C PHE A 525 -24.13 -31.89 41.73
N SER A 526 -23.02 -31.61 41.06
CA SER A 526 -22.18 -32.64 40.42
C SER A 526 -21.39 -33.51 41.41
N ALA A 527 -21.04 -32.98 42.59
CA ALA A 527 -20.45 -33.78 43.66
C ALA A 527 -21.49 -34.71 44.31
N ARG A 528 -22.71 -34.22 44.58
CA ARG A 528 -23.80 -35.05 45.12
C ARG A 528 -24.33 -36.07 44.13
N SER A 529 -24.36 -35.79 42.83
CA SER A 529 -24.74 -36.79 41.83
C SER A 529 -23.72 -37.93 41.79
N LYS A 530 -22.41 -37.64 41.90
CA LYS A 530 -21.36 -38.66 42.04
C LYS A 530 -21.47 -39.49 43.32
N GLU A 531 -21.81 -38.88 44.45
CA GLU A 531 -22.05 -39.62 45.70
C GLU A 531 -23.30 -40.52 45.63
N PHE A 532 -24.33 -40.08 44.89
CA PHE A 532 -25.56 -40.86 44.67
C PHE A 532 -25.32 -42.05 43.73
N GLU A 533 -24.55 -41.86 42.65
CA GLU A 533 -24.13 -42.95 41.74
C GLU A 533 -23.24 -43.97 42.48
N GLN A 534 -22.27 -43.52 43.28
CA GLN A 534 -21.43 -44.41 44.09
C GLN A 534 -22.19 -45.13 45.20
N GLY A 535 -23.27 -44.52 45.72
CA GLY A 535 -24.19 -45.15 46.65
C GLY A 535 -24.99 -46.29 46.01
N ILE A 536 -25.44 -46.12 44.76
CA ILE A 536 -26.19 -47.13 44.02
C ILE A 536 -25.29 -48.33 43.66
N ASP A 537 -24.04 -48.09 43.20
CA ASP A 537 -23.08 -49.17 42.90
C ASP A 537 -22.72 -50.02 44.12
N LYS A 538 -22.60 -49.39 45.31
CA LYS A 538 -22.33 -50.09 46.58
C LYS A 538 -23.55 -50.85 47.11
N THR A 539 -24.76 -50.38 46.82
CA THR A 539 -26.00 -51.05 47.24
C THR A 539 -26.34 -52.25 46.36
N LEU A 540 -25.98 -52.22 45.08
CA LEU A 540 -26.12 -53.34 44.14
C LEU A 540 -25.12 -54.48 44.41
N THR A 541 -23.92 -54.17 44.90
CA THR A 541 -22.92 -55.19 45.27
C THR A 541 -23.18 -55.82 46.65
N GLN A 542 -23.86 -55.14 47.56
CA GLN A 542 -24.24 -55.70 48.88
C GLN A 542 -25.60 -56.40 48.92
N ALA A 543 -26.42 -56.29 47.87
CA ALA A 543 -27.69 -57.02 47.75
C ALA A 543 -27.52 -58.52 47.36
N GLN A 544 -26.30 -59.00 47.13
CA GLN A 544 -25.99 -60.42 46.83
C GLN A 544 -25.60 -61.25 48.06
N GLN A 545 -25.60 -60.69 49.28
CA GLN A 545 -25.36 -61.43 50.52
C GLN A 545 -26.39 -61.02 51.57
N PHE A 546 -27.51 -61.73 51.61
CA PHE A 546 -28.51 -61.61 52.67
C PHE A 546 -28.71 -62.98 53.33
N ASP A 547 -28.36 -63.09 54.62
CA ASP A 547 -28.74 -64.20 55.50
C ASP A 547 -29.27 -63.59 56.82
N PRO A 548 -30.53 -63.86 57.22
CA PRO A 548 -31.16 -63.14 58.33
C PRO A 548 -31.05 -63.92 59.64
N LYS A 549 -30.38 -63.36 60.64
CA LYS A 549 -30.61 -63.77 62.03
C LYS A 549 -30.26 -62.72 63.09
N ALA A 550 -31.24 -62.59 63.99
CA ALA A 550 -31.18 -62.17 65.38
C ALA A 550 -31.08 -60.67 65.71
N ALA A 551 -32.01 -60.29 66.58
CA ALA A 551 -32.28 -58.96 67.07
C ALA A 551 -31.66 -58.69 68.45
N ALA A 552 -31.60 -57.39 68.75
CA ALA A 552 -31.91 -56.75 70.04
C ALA A 552 -30.77 -56.24 70.95
N ALA A 553 -31.05 -55.02 71.43
CA ALA A 553 -30.73 -54.37 72.70
C ALA A 553 -29.47 -53.48 72.83
N PRO A 554 -29.57 -52.42 73.67
CA PRO A 554 -29.02 -51.09 73.37
C PRO A 554 -27.84 -50.70 74.27
N ARG A 555 -26.95 -49.81 73.79
CA ARG A 555 -26.05 -49.05 74.69
C ARG A 555 -25.45 -47.79 74.06
N GLN A 556 -25.81 -46.67 74.71
CA GLN A 556 -24.99 -45.53 75.14
C GLN A 556 -24.05 -44.82 74.15
N ALA A 557 -24.29 -43.51 73.99
CA ALA A 557 -23.43 -42.55 73.33
C ALA A 557 -22.12 -42.30 74.10
N PRO A 558 -21.03 -42.01 73.38
CA PRO A 558 -20.34 -40.74 73.64
C PRO A 558 -19.89 -39.98 72.38
N ALA A 559 -19.48 -38.74 72.67
CA ALA A 559 -19.15 -37.59 71.85
C ALA A 559 -18.25 -37.77 70.60
N VAL A 560 -18.68 -37.05 69.54
CA VAL A 560 -17.92 -36.23 68.58
C VAL A 560 -16.63 -36.81 67.95
N SER A 561 -16.72 -37.19 66.68
CA SER A 561 -15.77 -36.77 65.63
C SER A 561 -16.34 -37.09 64.25
N GLY A 562 -15.97 -36.29 63.24
CA GLY A 562 -16.33 -36.54 61.85
C GLY A 562 -15.84 -37.90 61.36
N SER A 563 -16.49 -38.39 60.30
CA SER A 563 -16.24 -39.68 59.62
C SER A 563 -16.55 -40.95 60.41
N MET A 564 -17.84 -41.34 60.47
CA MET A 564 -18.31 -42.72 60.25
C MET A 564 -19.84 -42.73 60.40
N MET A 565 -20.60 -43.04 59.34
CA MET A 565 -21.94 -43.60 59.51
C MET A 565 -22.18 -44.62 58.41
N LEU A 566 -21.55 -45.77 58.59
CA LEU A 566 -21.80 -46.99 57.84
C LEU A 566 -22.14 -48.06 58.89
N MET A 567 -23.44 -48.35 59.03
CA MET A 567 -24.01 -49.68 59.30
C MET A 567 -25.48 -49.57 59.73
N GLY A 568 -26.34 -50.33 59.05
CA GLY A 568 -27.72 -50.57 59.45
C GLY A 568 -28.71 -50.37 58.31
N GLY A 569 -28.85 -51.37 57.44
CA GLY A 569 -29.87 -51.41 56.41
C GLY A 569 -31.27 -51.54 57.00
N GLY A 570 -32.19 -50.67 56.56
CA GLY A 570 -33.61 -50.70 56.89
C GLY A 570 -34.13 -49.32 57.27
N VAL A 571 -35.19 -48.87 56.59
CA VAL A 571 -35.96 -47.62 56.80
C VAL A 571 -35.53 -46.39 55.96
N GLY A 572 -35.73 -46.47 54.64
CA GLY A 572 -35.61 -45.34 53.70
C GLY A 572 -36.73 -44.28 53.76
N LEU A 573 -37.69 -44.36 54.69
CA LEU A 573 -38.80 -43.41 54.81
C LEU A 573 -38.82 -42.59 56.11
N ALA A 574 -38.11 -43.00 57.17
CA ALA A 574 -37.99 -42.21 58.41
C ALA A 574 -36.82 -41.20 58.37
N ALA A 575 -35.77 -41.47 57.57
CA ALA A 575 -34.60 -40.59 57.45
C ALA A 575 -34.88 -39.29 56.67
N LEU A 576 -35.90 -39.28 55.80
CA LEU A 576 -36.35 -38.06 55.14
C LEU A 576 -37.12 -37.15 56.12
N GLY A 577 -37.95 -37.73 56.99
CA GLY A 577 -38.65 -36.99 58.04
C GLY A 577 -37.71 -36.35 59.07
N SER A 578 -36.64 -37.05 59.48
CA SER A 578 -35.66 -36.53 60.45
C SER A 578 -34.70 -35.51 59.84
N ALA A 579 -34.34 -35.61 58.56
CA ALA A 579 -33.56 -34.59 57.86
C ALA A 579 -34.39 -33.30 57.66
N PHE A 580 -35.67 -33.41 57.29
CA PHE A 580 -36.56 -32.25 57.21
C PHE A 580 -36.85 -31.65 58.59
N ALA A 581 -37.02 -32.46 59.63
CA ALA A 581 -37.17 -31.97 61.00
C ALA A 581 -35.88 -31.32 61.53
N PHE A 582 -34.69 -31.85 61.23
CA PHE A 582 -33.40 -31.27 61.61
C PHE A 582 -33.13 -29.96 60.84
N ILE A 583 -33.48 -29.89 59.56
CA ILE A 583 -33.43 -28.66 58.76
C ILE A 583 -34.45 -27.64 59.30
N ALA A 584 -35.70 -28.05 59.56
CA ALA A 584 -36.72 -27.19 60.13
C ALA A 584 -36.35 -26.69 61.54
N GLN A 585 -35.79 -27.54 62.40
CA GLN A 585 -35.39 -27.22 63.77
C GLN A 585 -34.07 -26.42 63.82
N SER A 586 -33.17 -26.61 62.85
CA SER A 586 -31.97 -25.78 62.67
C SER A 586 -32.34 -24.41 62.07
N LEU A 587 -33.30 -24.34 61.14
CA LEU A 587 -33.88 -23.07 60.67
C LEU A 587 -34.68 -22.35 61.76
N HIS A 588 -35.30 -23.07 62.70
CA HIS A 588 -36.05 -22.45 63.79
C HIS A 588 -35.15 -21.74 64.83
N LYS A 589 -33.86 -22.09 64.89
CA LYS A 589 -32.87 -21.45 65.77
C LYS A 589 -32.07 -20.33 65.09
N VAL A 590 -32.10 -20.24 63.77
CA VAL A 590 -31.42 -19.17 63.02
C VAL A 590 -32.49 -18.24 62.46
N SER A 591 -32.62 -17.05 63.04
CA SER A 591 -33.55 -16.06 62.49
C SER A 591 -33.21 -15.83 61.01
N LEU A 592 -34.22 -15.84 60.15
CA LEU A 592 -34.05 -15.58 58.71
C LEU A 592 -33.28 -14.25 58.48
N TRP A 593 -33.47 -13.30 59.40
CA TRP A 593 -32.75 -12.03 59.47
C TRP A 593 -31.26 -12.19 59.78
N ASN A 594 -30.86 -13.13 60.63
CA ASN A 594 -29.44 -13.41 60.90
C ASN A 594 -28.78 -14.05 59.68
N VAL A 595 -29.45 -14.96 58.97
CA VAL A 595 -28.94 -15.52 57.70
C VAL A 595 -28.80 -14.41 56.66
N LEU A 596 -29.83 -13.57 56.52
CA LEU A 596 -29.81 -12.45 55.57
C LEU A 596 -28.75 -11.40 55.94
N ALA A 597 -28.54 -11.12 57.23
CA ALA A 597 -27.52 -10.20 57.72
C ALA A 597 -26.10 -10.74 57.50
N VAL A 598 -25.87 -12.04 57.71
CA VAL A 598 -24.59 -12.69 57.38
C VAL A 598 -24.34 -12.65 55.87
N PHE A 599 -25.35 -12.94 55.06
CA PHE A 599 -25.24 -12.87 53.60
C PHE A 599 -24.96 -11.44 53.13
N LEU A 600 -25.67 -10.45 53.67
CA LEU A 600 -25.43 -9.02 53.41
C LEU A 600 -24.02 -8.60 53.89
N GLY A 601 -23.57 -9.11 55.03
CA GLY A 601 -22.22 -8.86 55.55
C GLY A 601 -21.13 -9.38 54.62
N ILE A 602 -21.26 -10.62 54.11
CA ILE A 602 -20.37 -11.20 53.10
C ILE A 602 -20.42 -10.37 51.81
N LEU A 603 -21.62 -10.01 51.37
CA LEU A 603 -21.83 -9.20 50.17
C LEU A 603 -21.15 -7.83 50.26
N LEU A 604 -21.21 -7.17 51.42
CA LEU A 604 -20.55 -5.89 51.66
C LEU A 604 -19.03 -6.05 51.81
N LEU A 605 -18.57 -7.09 52.53
CA LEU A 605 -17.15 -7.33 52.79
C LEU A 605 -16.37 -7.60 51.49
N PHE A 606 -16.94 -8.38 50.57
CA PHE A 606 -16.26 -8.69 49.30
C PHE A 606 -16.75 -7.82 48.13
N GLY A 607 -18.03 -7.46 48.09
CA GLY A 607 -18.60 -6.64 47.01
C GLY A 607 -18.27 -5.16 47.14
N GLY A 608 -18.25 -4.62 48.37
CA GLY A 608 -17.95 -3.21 48.64
C GLY A 608 -16.60 -2.76 48.09
N PRO A 609 -15.48 -3.44 48.44
CA PRO A 609 -14.16 -3.12 47.90
C PRO A 609 -14.09 -3.23 46.36
N MET A 610 -14.76 -4.21 45.76
CA MET A 610 -14.78 -4.39 44.30
C MET A 610 -15.54 -3.27 43.59
N VAL A 611 -16.68 -2.84 44.14
CA VAL A 611 -17.41 -1.65 43.67
C VAL A 611 -16.52 -0.42 43.77
N ALA A 612 -15.85 -0.21 44.92
CA ALA A 612 -14.95 0.92 45.12
C ALA A 612 -13.81 0.94 44.08
N ILE A 613 -13.17 -0.21 43.82
CA ILE A 613 -12.14 -0.32 42.78
C ILE A 613 -12.70 0.00 41.40
N SER A 614 -13.86 -0.54 41.02
CA SER A 614 -14.49 -0.25 39.72
C SER A 614 -14.86 1.23 39.58
N LEU A 615 -15.33 1.88 40.64
CA LEU A 615 -15.62 3.32 40.65
C LEU A 615 -14.35 4.17 40.52
N VAL A 616 -13.26 3.79 41.21
CA VAL A 616 -11.96 4.45 41.07
C VAL A 616 -11.44 4.31 39.64
N LYS A 617 -11.53 3.12 39.05
CA LYS A 617 -11.15 2.88 37.64
C LYS A 617 -11.97 3.73 36.68
N LEU A 618 -13.29 3.80 36.88
CA LEU A 618 -14.20 4.63 36.08
C LEU A 618 -13.86 6.12 36.16
N TYR A 619 -13.50 6.60 37.36
CA TYR A 619 -13.06 7.99 37.59
C TYR A 619 -11.70 8.30 36.96
N ARG A 620 -10.78 7.32 36.98
CA ARG A 620 -9.40 7.44 36.48
C ARG A 620 -9.23 7.13 34.98
N ARG A 621 -10.32 6.93 34.24
CA ARG A 621 -10.27 6.71 32.79
C ARG A 621 -9.53 7.83 32.08
N ASN A 622 -8.57 7.48 31.24
CA ASN A 622 -7.67 8.44 30.60
C ASN A 622 -7.52 8.14 29.10
N ILE A 623 -7.99 9.07 28.26
CA ILE A 623 -7.89 8.97 26.80
C ILE A 623 -6.44 9.10 26.34
N ALA A 624 -5.62 9.88 27.05
CA ALA A 624 -4.24 10.10 26.64
C ALA A 624 -3.46 8.78 26.56
N VAL A 625 -3.62 7.90 27.56
CA VAL A 625 -2.95 6.59 27.59
C VAL A 625 -3.45 5.65 26.48
N PHE A 626 -4.72 5.79 26.08
CA PHE A 626 -5.25 5.03 24.94
C PHE A 626 -4.59 5.48 23.63
N LEU A 627 -4.44 6.79 23.42
CA LEU A 627 -3.76 7.34 22.25
C LEU A 627 -2.25 7.09 22.28
N GLU A 628 -1.61 7.09 23.46
CA GLU A 628 -0.20 6.73 23.63
C GLU A 628 0.07 5.29 23.18
N ALA A 629 -0.85 4.37 23.45
CA ALA A 629 -0.77 3.00 22.95
C ALA A 629 -0.86 2.92 21.41
N GLY A 630 -1.43 3.93 20.76
CA GLY A 630 -1.49 4.09 19.31
C GLY A 630 -0.27 4.77 18.70
N GLY A 631 0.78 5.08 19.47
CA GLY A 631 2.03 5.67 18.94
C GLY A 631 2.16 7.19 19.08
N LEU A 632 1.33 7.82 19.92
CA LEU A 632 1.44 9.24 20.26
C LEU A 632 2.25 9.44 21.55
N ALA A 633 2.97 10.56 21.66
CA ALA A 633 3.56 11.03 22.91
C ALA A 633 2.78 12.26 23.40
N LEU A 634 1.98 12.11 24.45
CA LEU A 634 1.06 13.15 24.92
C LEU A 634 1.59 13.84 26.19
N ASN A 635 1.52 15.18 26.22
CA ASN A 635 1.91 15.96 27.40
C ASN A 635 0.78 16.14 28.41
N LYS A 636 -0.47 16.09 27.94
CA LYS A 636 -1.64 16.45 28.74
C LYS A 636 -2.39 15.21 29.18
N ARG A 637 -2.68 15.12 30.48
CA ARG A 637 -3.60 14.10 31.00
C ARG A 637 -5.03 14.46 30.58
N MET A 638 -5.70 13.55 29.88
CA MET A 638 -7.05 13.76 29.37
C MET A 638 -8.02 12.76 30.00
N ARG A 639 -8.56 13.15 31.16
CA ARG A 639 -9.53 12.30 31.87
C ARG A 639 -10.82 12.18 31.07
N LEU A 640 -11.26 10.96 30.81
CA LEU A 640 -12.51 10.68 30.09
C LEU A 640 -13.71 11.06 30.97
N SER A 641 -14.29 12.23 30.67
CA SER A 641 -15.55 12.66 31.28
C SER A 641 -16.77 12.00 30.61
N ARG A 642 -17.94 12.09 31.24
CA ARG A 642 -19.20 11.58 30.65
C ARG A 642 -19.55 12.30 29.35
N ALA A 643 -19.36 13.62 29.29
CA ALA A 643 -19.62 14.41 28.08
C ALA A 643 -18.69 13.98 26.93
N MET A 644 -17.40 13.78 27.23
CA MET A 644 -16.44 13.27 26.23
C MET A 644 -16.81 11.86 25.75
N GLY A 645 -17.27 10.98 26.64
CA GLY A 645 -17.70 9.64 26.25
C GLY A 645 -18.86 9.63 25.25
N LEU A 646 -19.74 10.64 25.28
CA LEU A 646 -20.82 10.76 24.30
C LEU A 646 -20.34 11.22 22.92
N ILE A 647 -19.18 11.89 22.84
CA ILE A 647 -18.57 12.28 21.56
C ILE A 647 -18.06 11.02 20.84
N PHE A 648 -17.47 10.08 21.58
CA PHE A 648 -16.81 8.92 21.01
C PHE A 648 -17.68 7.65 20.94
N THR A 649 -18.70 7.54 21.79
CA THR A 649 -19.65 6.43 21.77
C THR A 649 -21.06 6.98 21.84
N GLU A 650 -21.72 6.98 20.69
CA GLU A 650 -23.05 7.53 20.49
C GLU A 650 -24.05 6.39 20.22
N GLN A 651 -25.23 6.50 20.80
CA GLN A 651 -26.37 5.67 20.42
C GLN A 651 -27.39 6.57 19.71
N PRO A 652 -27.52 6.48 18.38
CA PRO A 652 -28.44 7.34 17.65
C PRO A 652 -29.88 7.08 18.11
N GLY A 653 -30.61 8.16 18.37
CA GLY A 653 -32.05 8.08 18.64
C GLY A 653 -32.84 7.87 17.35
N ILE A 654 -34.04 7.29 17.46
CA ILE A 654 -34.99 7.26 16.35
C ILE A 654 -35.38 8.72 16.02
N PRO A 655 -35.26 9.17 14.76
CA PRO A 655 -35.61 10.54 14.39
C PRO A 655 -37.12 10.76 14.63
N GLY A 656 -37.48 11.85 15.31
CA GLY A 656 -38.87 12.26 15.55
C GLY A 656 -39.63 11.44 16.61
N LYS A 657 -40.34 12.14 17.52
CA LYS A 657 -41.12 11.48 18.59
C LYS A 657 -42.29 10.62 18.08
N ASN A 658 -42.79 10.92 16.88
CA ASN A 658 -44.00 10.30 16.31
C ASN A 658 -43.70 9.16 15.31
N LEU A 659 -42.42 8.89 15.02
CA LEU A 659 -42.02 7.85 14.06
C LEU A 659 -41.83 6.46 14.71
N SER A 660 -42.01 6.37 16.04
CA SER A 660 -41.97 5.10 16.77
C SER A 660 -43.37 4.57 17.04
N LEU A 661 -43.76 3.50 16.35
CA LEU A 661 -44.94 2.71 16.73
C LEU A 661 -44.57 1.88 17.96
N LYS A 662 -45.24 2.13 19.10
CA LYS A 662 -44.98 1.41 20.37
C LYS A 662 -45.62 0.02 20.44
N VAL A 663 -46.16 -0.46 19.33
CA VAL A 663 -46.81 -1.76 19.24
C VAL A 663 -45.76 -2.80 18.90
N ASP A 664 -45.64 -3.82 19.75
CA ASP A 664 -44.85 -4.99 19.48
C ASP A 664 -45.60 -5.88 18.48
N VAL A 665 -45.16 -5.83 17.23
CA VAL A 665 -45.77 -6.55 16.11
C VAL A 665 -45.75 -8.07 16.34
N VAL A 666 -44.72 -8.61 16.98
CA VAL A 666 -44.63 -10.05 17.28
C VAL A 666 -45.70 -10.44 18.29
N ARG A 667 -45.89 -9.60 19.31
CA ARG A 667 -46.96 -9.81 20.30
C ARG A 667 -48.35 -9.69 19.68
N GLU A 668 -48.52 -8.84 18.67
CA GLU A 668 -49.78 -8.80 17.91
C GLU A 668 -50.01 -10.06 17.08
N PHE A 669 -49.00 -10.56 16.36
CA PHE A 669 -49.10 -11.81 15.61
C PHE A 669 -49.47 -12.99 16.52
N LEU A 670 -48.87 -13.04 17.72
CA LEU A 670 -49.09 -14.10 18.69
C LEU A 670 -50.23 -13.81 19.67
N LYS A 671 -50.98 -12.72 19.50
CA LYS A 671 -51.97 -12.27 20.50
C LYS A 671 -52.97 -13.36 20.84
N LYS A 672 -53.43 -14.10 19.83
CA LYS A 672 -54.40 -15.20 19.98
C LYS A 672 -53.80 -16.40 20.73
N GLU A 673 -52.55 -16.76 20.43
CA GLU A 673 -51.84 -17.86 21.09
C GLU A 673 -51.47 -17.50 22.52
N LEU A 674 -50.99 -16.27 22.76
CA LEU A 674 -50.70 -15.76 24.10
C LEU A 674 -51.96 -15.69 24.97
N GLU A 675 -53.11 -15.31 24.41
CA GLU A 675 -54.42 -15.33 25.10
C GLU A 675 -54.86 -16.76 25.45
N LEU A 676 -54.71 -17.71 24.53
CA LEU A 676 -54.99 -19.13 24.77
C LEU A 676 -54.09 -19.70 25.86
N HIS A 677 -52.78 -19.45 25.76
CA HIS A 677 -51.80 -19.95 26.73
C HIS A 677 -51.99 -19.31 28.11
N LYS A 678 -52.35 -18.02 28.16
CA LYS A 678 -52.71 -17.36 29.42
C LYS A 678 -53.94 -17.98 30.07
N LYS A 679 -54.98 -18.32 29.28
CA LYS A 679 -56.17 -19.04 29.79
C LYS A 679 -55.82 -20.43 30.31
N GLU A 680 -54.88 -21.11 29.68
CA GLU A 680 -54.40 -22.43 30.08
C GLU A 680 -53.63 -22.37 31.42
N ILE A 681 -52.73 -21.38 31.57
CA ILE A 681 -52.02 -21.11 32.83
C ILE A 681 -53.00 -20.68 33.93
N GLU A 682 -54.01 -19.86 33.64
CA GLU A 682 -55.05 -19.51 34.62
C GLU A 682 -55.86 -20.73 35.07
N LYS A 683 -56.11 -21.69 34.16
CA LYS A 683 -56.79 -22.94 34.48
C LYS A 683 -55.94 -23.85 35.37
N GLU A 684 -54.65 -24.01 35.07
CA GLU A 684 -53.71 -24.77 35.91
C GLU A 684 -53.49 -24.14 37.29
N THR A 685 -53.29 -22.81 37.34
CA THR A 685 -53.10 -22.10 38.61
C THR A 685 -54.38 -22.07 39.46
N SER A 686 -55.56 -22.03 38.84
CA SER A 686 -56.85 -22.22 39.50
C SER A 686 -56.98 -23.63 40.10
N PHE A 687 -56.56 -24.66 39.36
CA PHE A 687 -56.52 -26.03 39.86
C PHE A 687 -55.56 -26.18 41.05
N LEU A 688 -54.34 -25.64 40.95
CA LEU A 688 -53.37 -25.66 42.06
C LEU A 688 -53.87 -24.93 43.30
N LYS A 689 -54.53 -23.76 43.14
CA LYS A 689 -55.13 -23.01 44.25
C LYS A 689 -56.25 -23.80 44.93
N ARG A 690 -57.10 -24.49 44.17
CA ARG A 690 -58.14 -25.37 44.72
C ARG A 690 -57.56 -26.56 45.48
N LEU A 691 -56.47 -27.16 44.96
CA LEU A 691 -55.75 -28.24 45.61
C LEU A 691 -55.14 -27.77 46.96
N LEU A 692 -54.51 -26.59 46.96
CA LEU A 692 -53.92 -25.98 48.16
C LEU A 692 -54.98 -25.66 49.22
N TYR A 693 -56.15 -25.16 48.79
CA TYR A 693 -57.28 -24.88 49.67
C TYR A 693 -57.84 -26.17 50.30
N TRP A 694 -57.97 -27.24 49.51
CA TRP A 694 -58.36 -28.57 50.02
C TRP A 694 -57.37 -29.09 51.07
N PHE A 695 -56.08 -28.97 50.80
CA PHE A 695 -55.03 -29.37 51.74
C PHE A 695 -55.12 -28.57 53.06
N PHE A 696 -55.42 -27.27 52.96
CA PHE A 696 -55.59 -26.39 54.12
C PHE A 696 -56.84 -26.74 54.94
N CYS A 697 -57.97 -27.05 54.29
CA CYS A 697 -59.18 -27.52 54.96
C CYS A 697 -58.97 -28.87 55.66
N LEU A 698 -58.20 -29.78 55.06
CA LEU A 698 -57.88 -31.08 55.64
C LEU A 698 -56.95 -30.95 56.86
N ALA A 699 -55.96 -30.06 56.79
CA ALA A 699 -55.08 -29.72 57.92
C ALA A 699 -55.83 -28.99 59.05
N ALA A 700 -56.78 -28.12 58.73
CA ALA A 700 -57.62 -27.47 59.73
C ALA A 700 -58.60 -28.45 60.39
N GLY A 701 -59.18 -29.38 59.61
CA GLY A 701 -60.06 -30.43 60.12
C GLY A 701 -59.34 -31.40 61.07
N THR A 702 -58.09 -31.78 60.76
CA THR A 702 -57.28 -32.61 61.66
C THR A 702 -56.85 -31.87 62.91
N ALA A 703 -56.54 -30.57 62.82
CA ALA A 703 -56.24 -29.74 63.98
C ALA A 703 -57.45 -29.56 64.91
N ILE A 704 -58.65 -29.36 64.35
CA ILE A 704 -59.90 -29.27 65.12
C ILE A 704 -60.28 -30.63 65.72
N GLY A 705 -60.08 -31.73 64.98
CA GLY A 705 -60.28 -33.09 65.50
C GLY A 705 -59.33 -33.42 66.66
N LEU A 706 -58.05 -33.01 66.57
CA LEU A 706 -57.08 -33.13 67.65
C LEU A 706 -57.42 -32.25 68.85
N ALA A 707 -57.92 -31.03 68.62
CA ALA A 707 -58.37 -30.14 69.70
C ALA A 707 -59.61 -30.67 70.42
N LEU A 708 -60.59 -31.22 69.69
CA LEU A 708 -61.78 -31.87 70.26
C LEU A 708 -61.43 -33.17 70.99
N TRP A 709 -60.50 -33.97 70.47
CA TRP A 709 -59.96 -35.15 71.16
C TRP A 709 -59.27 -34.78 72.48
N TYR A 710 -58.51 -33.69 72.50
CA TYR A 710 -57.87 -33.17 73.72
C TYR A 710 -58.87 -32.61 74.74
N PHE A 711 -60.03 -32.09 74.30
CA PHE A 711 -61.02 -31.48 75.17
C PHE A 711 -62.04 -32.48 75.75
N PHE A 712 -62.33 -33.59 75.06
CA PHE A 712 -63.34 -34.57 75.49
C PHE A 712 -62.79 -35.83 76.21
N LEU A 713 -61.47 -36.02 76.26
CA LEU A 713 -60.83 -37.18 76.90
C LEU A 713 -59.97 -36.81 78.12
N ARG A 714 -60.34 -35.73 78.81
CA ARG A 714 -59.79 -35.36 80.11
C ARG A 714 -60.85 -35.38 81.20
#